data_AF-X0PJS3-F1
#
_entry.id   AF-X0PJS3-F1
#
_cell.length_a   1.000
_cell.length_b   1.000
_cell.length_c   1.000
_cell.angle_alpha   90.00
_cell.angle_beta   90.00
_cell.angle_gamma   90.00
#
_symmetry.space_group_name_H-M   'P 1'
#
loop_
_entity.id
_entity.type
_entity.pdbx_description
1 polymer ?
#
loop_
_entity_poly.entity_id
_entity_poly.type
_entity_poly.pdbx_seq_one_letter_code
_entity_poly.pdbx_strand_id
1 'polypeptide(L)'
;MATPNVGILTNAGKNLIDQVNAGQTKITFSKIAFSSMDNSQLTDDQVKALTAITPQEVVVNNPEVTLDNNTGETRIRATGTNEALTDGVYVKTYAVYAKDDSGNEILYGTTVSPNPNYLPEYDGVTPQVVTYSYKVNISNTSNITFTNSNDVYVSDTDLAEALQPYAKTIDVNQQLDKKVNVSDMRKPASDVAGIDEVSTLQTQVDNSAVGTNLYTDTKNFDNPASWRGFDSWTKTTDTYNGFGVMQTTQSWNGLSQYIQVKKGDVLTYSVYAKYISGTGTSEIYWTLTSQTEGNYSSATEDSGYNYNNVTITDSWQRVSRTTVATSDGYLRPRLEREIENTNTLQIAGIKLEKGSVATDWCPNPDDKVNVADMRKPASDVAGIEEVNAKADDSKVVHTADMRKPASDVAGIEEVNAKADDSKVVHTADMRKPASDVAGIEEVNAKADTSAVDQLKTNLTNQVSTLQTQVDNSAVGTNLLLGTSSSEQSYTDSFSTVAGWSSNSGSAILEATNAGSTYTYSMYLTKLTGSFIFGYWAYDSNKKYIGWYYSGVHSSSGKVSWTFTVPSGISYIDPHVVRNSDDFTCTAKGEKLELGSHATDWCPNPDDKVNVSDMRKPANDVAGIEEVNAKQDKLTITPADDSKVAHLSGANNFDTTPTVNNNPLLLASSLPSDLARTGSDQEFTGKNTFDTAPIDKTTGKPYITKDGVPSDVARTGQDANFTGRLQKGGIDVATAADLKSVENSAWRIADLSSSNGLLKPKSFFYRIDDTNKTMYFLLPLMSTTSSYAPYSRLIDLSSIIHNVQSVSGYFLWSSAEYYVTSFAVIGAGDGAYIKNNSLLHIEQYNYLITTTPTNSVDSLKSYNGICSLTYDSLMNDN
;
A
#
# COMPACT_ATOMS: atom_id res chain seq x y z
N MET A 1 -14.28 -31.79 12.92
CA MET A 1 -12.86 -31.78 13.30
C MET A 1 -12.50 -30.36 13.73
N ALA A 2 -11.59 -30.25 14.69
CA ALA A 2 -11.27 -28.98 15.32
C ALA A 2 -10.49 -28.14 14.31
N THR A 3 -10.72 -26.83 14.30
CA THR A 3 -9.99 -25.92 13.44
C THR A 3 -8.50 -25.99 13.81
N PRO A 4 -7.63 -26.46 12.90
CA PRO A 4 -6.25 -26.72 13.23
C PRO A 4 -5.46 -25.44 13.45
N ASN A 5 -4.55 -25.45 14.43
CA ASN A 5 -3.63 -24.35 14.76
C ASN A 5 -4.31 -23.01 15.07
N VAL A 6 -5.57 -23.03 15.51
CA VAL A 6 -6.32 -21.84 15.96
C VAL A 6 -6.61 -21.96 17.45
N GLY A 7 -6.43 -20.85 18.17
CA GLY A 7 -6.81 -20.73 19.58
C GLY A 7 -8.31 -20.73 19.76
N ILE A 8 -8.87 -21.86 20.21
CA ILE A 8 -10.29 -22.00 20.50
C ILE A 8 -10.53 -21.65 21.97
N LEU A 9 -11.30 -20.59 22.21
CA LEU A 9 -11.71 -20.18 23.54
C LEU A 9 -12.76 -21.16 24.09
N THR A 10 -12.62 -21.64 25.33
CA THR A 10 -13.62 -22.53 25.93
C THR A 10 -14.85 -21.75 26.38
N ASN A 11 -15.96 -22.45 26.69
CA ASN A 11 -17.13 -21.83 27.28
C ASN A 11 -16.82 -21.16 28.63
N ALA A 12 -15.94 -21.78 29.44
CA ALA A 12 -15.47 -21.20 30.69
C ALA A 12 -14.60 -19.95 30.45
N GLY A 13 -13.67 -20.02 29.49
CA GLY A 13 -12.83 -18.88 29.10
C GLY A 13 -13.66 -17.72 28.55
N LYS A 14 -14.69 -18.02 27.74
CA LYS A 14 -15.64 -17.02 27.24
C LYS A 14 -16.38 -16.31 28.37
N ASN A 15 -16.91 -17.07 29.33
CA ASN A 15 -17.61 -16.48 30.47
C ASN A 15 -16.67 -15.59 31.31
N LEU A 16 -15.42 -16.03 31.52
CA LEU A 16 -14.44 -15.23 32.25
C LEU A 16 -14.09 -13.93 31.51
N ILE A 17 -13.82 -13.99 30.20
CA ILE A 17 -13.45 -12.78 29.44
C ILE A 17 -14.61 -11.79 29.32
N ASP A 18 -15.86 -12.28 29.22
CA ASP A 18 -17.05 -11.42 29.23
C ASP A 18 -17.15 -10.65 30.56
N GLN A 19 -16.88 -11.31 31.70
CA GLN A 19 -16.87 -10.66 33.02
C GLN A 19 -15.73 -9.64 33.17
N VAL A 20 -14.54 -9.96 32.65
CA VAL A 20 -13.39 -9.04 32.64
C VAL A 20 -13.70 -7.78 31.84
N ASN A 21 -14.24 -7.94 30.64
CA ASN A 21 -14.63 -6.84 29.77
C ASN A 21 -15.77 -5.99 30.38
N ALA A 22 -16.68 -6.62 31.13
CA ALA A 22 -17.72 -5.93 31.89
C ALA A 22 -17.22 -5.24 33.18
N GLY A 23 -15.93 -5.37 33.52
CA GLY A 23 -15.36 -4.77 34.72
C GLY A 23 -15.69 -5.50 36.03
N GLN A 24 -16.16 -6.74 35.96
CA GLN A 24 -16.69 -7.49 37.12
C GLN A 24 -15.64 -8.35 37.84
N THR A 25 -14.56 -8.73 37.16
CA THR A 25 -13.43 -9.50 37.71
C THR A 25 -12.16 -9.14 36.97
N LYS A 26 -11.00 -9.44 37.56
CA LYS A 26 -9.72 -9.50 36.87
C LYS A 26 -9.40 -10.91 36.40
N ILE A 27 -8.45 -10.98 35.48
CA ILE A 27 -7.91 -12.22 34.93
C ILE A 27 -6.40 -12.27 35.09
N THR A 28 -5.91 -13.42 35.54
CA THR A 28 -4.49 -13.75 35.57
C THR A 28 -4.27 -15.06 34.84
N PHE A 29 -3.49 -15.07 33.76
CA PHE A 29 -3.11 -16.30 33.07
C PHE A 29 -2.13 -17.09 33.93
N SER A 30 -2.50 -18.30 34.34
CA SER A 30 -1.81 -19.02 35.40
C SER A 30 -0.78 -20.02 34.87
N LYS A 31 -1.09 -20.69 33.76
CA LYS A 31 -0.16 -21.63 33.11
C LYS A 31 -0.49 -21.90 31.65
N ILE A 32 0.52 -22.37 30.92
CA ILE A 32 0.35 -23.04 29.63
C ILE A 32 0.82 -24.49 29.78
N ALA A 33 0.02 -25.44 29.30
CA ALA A 33 0.34 -26.86 29.29
C ALA A 33 0.46 -27.38 27.85
N PHE A 34 1.49 -28.19 27.59
CA PHE A 34 1.75 -28.87 26.33
C PHE A 34 1.40 -30.35 26.51
N SER A 35 0.53 -30.87 25.65
CA SER A 35 -0.11 -32.17 25.85
C SER A 35 -0.06 -33.08 24.62
N SER A 36 0.11 -34.38 24.84
CA SER A 36 -0.10 -35.41 23.81
C SER A 36 -1.58 -35.72 23.53
N MET A 37 -2.51 -35.15 24.30
CA MET A 37 -3.94 -35.36 24.12
C MET A 37 -4.36 -34.99 22.68
N ASP A 38 -4.94 -35.96 21.97
CA ASP A 38 -5.36 -35.79 20.58
C ASP A 38 -6.83 -35.36 20.49
N ASN A 39 -7.03 -34.06 20.27
CA ASN A 39 -8.37 -33.48 20.11
C ASN A 39 -8.72 -33.20 18.64
N SER A 40 -7.91 -33.69 17.67
CA SER A 40 -8.09 -33.38 16.24
C SER A 40 -9.44 -33.83 15.68
N GLN A 41 -10.01 -34.90 16.26
CA GLN A 41 -11.26 -35.50 15.81
C GLN A 41 -12.51 -34.77 16.34
N LEU A 42 -12.38 -33.98 17.41
CA LEU A 42 -13.50 -33.23 18.00
C LEU A 42 -13.98 -32.12 17.06
N THR A 43 -15.21 -31.63 17.18
CA THR A 43 -15.64 -30.37 16.55
C THR A 43 -15.24 -29.17 17.40
N ASP A 44 -15.21 -27.97 16.83
CA ASP A 44 -14.92 -26.75 17.61
C ASP A 44 -15.86 -26.59 18.81
N ASP A 45 -17.14 -26.92 18.67
CA ASP A 45 -18.10 -26.85 19.78
C ASP A 45 -17.81 -27.90 20.87
N GLN A 46 -17.31 -29.07 20.50
CA GLN A 46 -16.85 -30.07 21.47
C GLN A 46 -15.56 -29.62 22.18
N VAL A 47 -14.64 -28.96 21.46
CA VAL A 47 -13.43 -28.37 22.05
C VAL A 47 -13.79 -27.21 23.01
N LYS A 48 -14.77 -26.37 22.66
CA LYS A 48 -15.26 -25.29 23.53
C LYS A 48 -15.84 -25.83 24.85
N ALA A 49 -16.40 -27.03 24.84
CA ALA A 49 -16.98 -27.67 26.02
C ALA A 49 -15.95 -28.32 26.96
N LEU A 50 -14.67 -28.40 26.57
CA LEU A 50 -13.62 -28.95 27.41
C LEU A 50 -13.38 -28.08 28.65
N THR A 51 -13.19 -28.73 29.79
CA THR A 51 -12.91 -28.07 31.09
C THR A 51 -11.48 -28.31 31.56
N ALA A 52 -10.77 -29.30 31.00
CA ALA A 52 -9.39 -29.61 31.31
C ALA A 52 -8.73 -30.38 30.14
N ILE A 53 -7.40 -30.30 30.07
CA ILE A 53 -6.54 -31.10 29.18
C ILE A 53 -5.63 -31.98 30.05
N THR A 54 -5.59 -33.27 29.73
CA THR A 54 -4.78 -34.30 30.43
C THR A 54 -4.29 -35.32 29.39
N PRO A 55 -2.98 -35.64 29.34
CA PRO A 55 -1.95 -35.28 30.30
C PRO A 55 -1.45 -33.83 30.12
N GLN A 56 -0.66 -33.34 31.08
CA GLN A 56 0.03 -32.04 31.02
C GLN A 56 1.53 -32.30 31.16
N GLU A 57 2.14 -32.82 30.10
CA GLU A 57 3.50 -33.33 30.10
C GLU A 57 4.54 -32.24 30.33
N VAL A 58 4.32 -31.05 29.77
CA VAL A 58 5.11 -29.86 30.06
C VAL A 58 4.17 -28.75 30.54
N VAL A 59 4.48 -28.17 31.70
CA VAL A 59 3.69 -27.08 32.31
C VAL A 59 4.59 -25.90 32.59
N VAL A 60 4.23 -24.74 32.04
CA VAL A 60 4.88 -23.47 32.33
C VAL A 60 3.93 -22.62 33.16
N ASN A 61 4.30 -22.35 34.41
CA ASN A 61 3.54 -21.47 35.29
C ASN A 61 3.89 -20.01 35.02
N ASN A 62 2.91 -19.12 35.19
CA ASN A 62 3.06 -17.67 35.01
C ASN A 62 3.59 -17.29 33.61
N PRO A 63 2.84 -17.61 32.53
CA PRO A 63 3.24 -17.24 31.17
C PRO A 63 3.44 -15.73 31.02
N GLU A 64 4.23 -15.35 30.02
CA GLU A 64 4.42 -13.96 29.65
C GLU A 64 3.13 -13.39 29.02
N VAL A 65 2.56 -12.37 29.64
CA VAL A 65 1.36 -11.67 29.16
C VAL A 65 1.78 -10.27 28.75
N THR A 66 1.65 -9.95 27.47
CA THR A 66 2.07 -8.68 26.86
C THR A 66 0.93 -8.09 26.02
N LEU A 67 0.93 -6.77 25.85
CA LEU A 67 0.02 -6.07 24.94
C LEU A 67 0.75 -5.78 23.63
N ASP A 68 0.19 -6.23 22.51
CA ASP A 68 0.65 -5.84 21.18
C ASP A 68 0.11 -4.43 20.88
N ASN A 69 0.99 -3.43 20.92
CA ASN A 69 0.61 -2.03 20.70
C ASN A 69 0.20 -1.74 19.25
N ASN A 70 0.51 -2.63 18.29
CA ASN A 70 0.12 -2.44 16.89
C ASN A 70 -1.29 -2.97 16.64
N THR A 71 -1.64 -4.13 17.19
CA THR A 71 -2.95 -4.77 16.96
C THR A 71 -3.96 -4.53 18.09
N GLY A 72 -3.50 -4.13 19.28
CA GLY A 72 -4.31 -4.04 20.50
C GLY A 72 -4.59 -5.41 21.15
N GLU A 73 -4.01 -6.49 20.63
CA GLU A 73 -4.23 -7.85 21.14
C GLU A 73 -3.38 -8.14 22.38
N THR A 74 -3.94 -8.89 23.32
CA THR A 74 -3.18 -9.46 24.44
C THR A 74 -2.53 -10.77 23.99
N ARG A 75 -1.20 -10.84 24.09
CA ARG A 75 -0.39 -12.02 23.75
C ARG A 75 0.03 -12.73 25.03
N ILE A 76 -0.32 -14.01 25.13
CA ILE A 76 0.06 -14.92 26.22
C ILE A 76 1.05 -15.94 25.66
N ARG A 77 2.29 -15.93 26.15
CA ARG A 77 3.38 -16.75 25.64
C ARG A 77 4.01 -17.60 26.72
N ALA A 78 4.40 -18.82 26.39
CA ALA A 78 5.22 -19.67 27.24
C ALA A 78 6.27 -20.44 26.44
N THR A 79 7.42 -20.63 27.05
CA THR A 79 8.51 -21.49 26.55
C THR A 79 8.69 -22.64 27.53
N GLY A 80 8.26 -23.84 27.14
CA GLY A 80 8.44 -25.07 27.91
C GLY A 80 9.73 -25.78 27.53
N THR A 81 10.37 -26.45 28.49
CA THR A 81 11.54 -27.30 28.27
C THR A 81 11.17 -28.78 28.37
N ASN A 82 11.97 -29.67 27.78
CA ASN A 82 11.79 -31.11 27.92
C ASN A 82 12.36 -31.68 29.22
N GLU A 83 12.90 -30.88 30.15
CA GLU A 83 13.56 -31.35 31.37
C GLU A 83 12.69 -32.26 32.25
N ALA A 84 11.37 -32.07 32.20
CA ALA A 84 10.40 -32.88 32.93
C ALA A 84 10.01 -34.18 32.21
N LEU A 85 10.45 -34.40 30.97
CA LEU A 85 10.07 -35.54 30.14
C LEU A 85 11.02 -36.73 30.35
N THR A 86 10.46 -37.83 30.83
CA THR A 86 11.14 -39.14 30.89
C THR A 86 11.05 -39.90 29.57
N ASP A 87 10.06 -39.58 28.73
CA ASP A 87 9.84 -40.14 27.41
C ASP A 87 9.48 -39.00 26.45
N GLY A 88 9.92 -39.08 25.19
CA GLY A 88 9.59 -38.06 24.19
C GLY A 88 8.10 -38.04 23.82
N VAL A 89 7.57 -36.84 23.56
CA VAL A 89 6.14 -36.60 23.35
C VAL A 89 5.86 -35.84 22.05
N TYR A 90 4.80 -36.23 21.33
CA TYR A 90 4.24 -35.42 20.25
C TYR A 90 3.24 -34.43 20.85
N VAL A 91 3.54 -33.14 20.82
CA VAL A 91 2.66 -32.10 21.36
C VAL A 91 1.51 -31.83 20.39
N LYS A 92 0.33 -32.38 20.72
CA LYS A 92 -0.89 -32.31 19.90
C LYS A 92 -1.85 -31.22 20.36
N THR A 93 -1.83 -30.86 21.64
CA THR A 93 -2.71 -29.84 22.22
C THR A 93 -1.90 -28.86 23.07
N TYR A 94 -2.17 -27.56 22.89
CA TYR A 94 -1.65 -26.46 23.72
C TYR A 94 -2.79 -25.85 24.52
N ALA A 95 -2.71 -25.89 25.85
CA ALA A 95 -3.78 -25.48 26.75
C ALA A 95 -3.37 -24.24 27.56
N VAL A 96 -4.17 -23.18 27.51
CA VAL A 96 -4.00 -21.95 28.30
C VAL A 96 -4.97 -21.96 29.46
N TYR A 97 -4.46 -21.73 30.67
CA TYR A 97 -5.25 -21.63 31.90
C TYR A 97 -5.25 -20.22 32.46
N ALA A 98 -6.35 -19.83 33.08
CA ALA A 98 -6.50 -18.52 33.71
C ALA A 98 -7.29 -18.61 35.01
N LYS A 99 -7.04 -17.65 35.90
CA LYS A 99 -7.71 -17.46 37.19
C LYS A 99 -8.50 -16.15 37.20
N ASP A 100 -9.65 -16.19 37.87
CA ASP A 100 -10.38 -15.00 38.29
C ASP A 100 -9.83 -14.41 39.60
N ASP A 101 -10.43 -13.32 40.09
CA ASP A 101 -10.04 -12.68 41.36
C ASP A 101 -10.27 -13.56 42.60
N SER A 102 -11.13 -14.59 42.49
CA SER A 102 -11.37 -15.56 43.56
C SER A 102 -10.30 -16.67 43.58
N GLY A 103 -9.38 -16.67 42.60
CA GLY A 103 -8.33 -17.67 42.45
C GLY A 103 -8.82 -18.97 41.77
N ASN A 104 -10.03 -19.00 41.23
CA ASN A 104 -10.58 -20.18 40.56
C ASN A 104 -9.92 -20.36 39.19
N GLU A 105 -9.20 -21.46 39.00
CA GLU A 105 -8.48 -21.76 37.76
C GLU A 105 -9.35 -22.52 36.77
N ILE A 106 -9.40 -22.05 35.52
CA ILE A 106 -10.15 -22.67 34.43
C ILE A 106 -9.26 -22.93 33.22
N LEU A 107 -9.63 -23.90 32.39
CA LEU A 107 -9.12 -23.99 31.02
C LEU A 107 -9.69 -22.81 30.21
N TYR A 108 -8.87 -21.81 29.93
CA TYR A 108 -9.27 -20.60 29.22
C TYR A 108 -9.46 -20.84 27.73
N GLY A 109 -8.46 -21.46 27.09
CA GLY A 109 -8.48 -21.73 25.66
C GLY A 109 -7.50 -22.84 25.29
N THR A 110 -7.67 -23.41 24.11
CA THR A 110 -6.86 -24.53 23.63
C THR A 110 -6.63 -24.46 22.13
N THR A 111 -5.49 -24.96 21.67
CA THR A 111 -5.15 -25.10 20.24
C THR A 111 -4.80 -26.54 19.94
N VAL A 112 -5.38 -27.07 18.86
CA VAL A 112 -5.11 -28.43 18.39
C VAL A 112 -4.19 -28.38 17.18
N SER A 113 -3.06 -29.08 17.23
CA SER A 113 -2.12 -29.18 16.10
C SER A 113 -2.34 -30.47 15.31
N PRO A 114 -2.65 -30.40 14.01
CA PRO A 114 -2.69 -31.59 13.14
C PRO A 114 -1.28 -32.09 12.79
N ASN A 115 -0.26 -31.26 12.96
CA ASN A 115 1.15 -31.54 12.69
C ASN A 115 1.94 -31.37 14.00
N PRO A 116 1.82 -32.31 14.96
CA PRO A 116 2.42 -32.14 16.27
C PRO A 116 3.95 -32.14 16.19
N ASN A 117 4.59 -31.22 16.90
CA ASN A 117 6.03 -31.22 17.07
C ASN A 117 6.44 -32.33 18.06
N TYR A 118 7.47 -33.09 17.71
CA TYR A 118 8.08 -34.03 18.64
C TYR A 118 9.04 -33.30 19.57
N LEU A 119 8.81 -33.41 20.87
CA LEU A 119 9.70 -32.94 21.92
C LEU A 119 10.33 -34.18 22.59
N PRO A 120 11.64 -34.45 22.40
CA PRO A 120 12.27 -35.67 22.88
C PRO A 120 12.39 -35.69 24.41
N GLU A 121 12.65 -36.87 24.98
CA GLU A 121 13.05 -37.02 26.39
C GLU A 121 14.31 -36.20 26.70
N TYR A 122 14.48 -35.81 27.96
CA TYR A 122 15.66 -35.05 28.37
C TYR A 122 16.89 -35.96 28.47
N ASP A 123 17.93 -35.64 27.69
CA ASP A 123 19.18 -36.39 27.64
C ASP A 123 20.15 -36.11 28.81
N GLY A 124 19.76 -35.20 29.72
CA GLY A 124 20.57 -34.78 30.86
C GLY A 124 21.64 -33.74 30.54
N VAL A 125 21.70 -33.22 29.30
CA VAL A 125 22.72 -32.27 28.86
C VAL A 125 22.12 -30.93 28.44
N THR A 126 21.35 -30.90 27.34
CA THR A 126 20.83 -29.64 26.77
C THR A 126 19.31 -29.72 26.62
N PRO A 127 18.55 -28.91 27.38
CA PRO A 127 17.10 -28.86 27.25
C PRO A 127 16.67 -28.43 25.85
N GLN A 128 15.74 -29.16 25.25
CA GLN A 128 15.01 -28.72 24.07
C GLN A 128 13.79 -27.91 24.48
N VAL A 129 13.46 -26.90 23.69
CA VAL A 129 12.40 -25.94 24.00
C VAL A 129 11.25 -26.03 23.01
N VAL A 130 10.04 -25.83 23.51
CA VAL A 130 8.83 -25.61 22.72
C VAL A 130 8.22 -24.27 23.14
N THR A 131 7.97 -23.39 22.18
CA THR A 131 7.38 -22.07 22.44
C THR A 131 5.98 -22.01 21.85
N TYR A 132 5.04 -21.46 22.61
CA TYR A 132 3.67 -21.27 22.16
C TYR A 132 3.16 -19.87 22.53
N SER A 133 2.45 -19.23 21.60
CA SER A 133 1.80 -17.93 21.80
C SER A 133 0.30 -18.04 21.50
N TYR A 134 -0.52 -17.57 22.43
CA TYR A 134 -1.96 -17.43 22.31
C TYR A 134 -2.32 -15.95 22.26
N LYS A 135 -3.07 -15.52 21.24
CA LYS A 135 -3.52 -14.14 21.10
C LYS A 135 -5.01 -14.02 21.38
N VAL A 136 -5.41 -12.98 22.09
CA VAL A 136 -6.82 -12.69 22.37
C VAL A 136 -7.07 -11.18 22.49
N ASN A 137 -8.25 -10.75 22.06
CA ASN A 137 -8.71 -9.37 22.22
C ASN A 137 -9.39 -9.20 23.58
N ILE A 138 -8.89 -8.28 24.39
CA ILE A 138 -9.45 -7.94 25.72
C ILE A 138 -9.64 -6.43 25.76
N SER A 139 -10.89 -5.98 25.84
CA SER A 139 -11.25 -4.56 25.74
C SER A 139 -10.89 -3.79 27.00
N ASN A 140 -11.02 -4.43 28.17
CA ASN A 140 -10.70 -3.80 29.45
C ASN A 140 -9.37 -4.30 30.01
N THR A 141 -8.27 -3.79 29.43
CA THR A 141 -6.91 -4.22 29.79
C THR A 141 -6.49 -3.84 31.21
N SER A 142 -7.20 -2.90 31.86
CA SER A 142 -6.94 -2.55 33.28
C SER A 142 -7.22 -3.69 34.27
N ASN A 143 -7.97 -4.71 33.84
CA ASN A 143 -8.31 -5.91 34.60
C ASN A 143 -7.42 -7.11 34.26
N ILE A 144 -6.31 -6.90 33.56
CA ILE A 144 -5.34 -7.94 33.23
C ILE A 144 -4.08 -7.72 34.06
N THR A 145 -3.55 -8.80 34.62
CA THR A 145 -2.19 -8.80 35.17
C THR A 145 -1.19 -9.03 34.03
N PHE A 146 -0.49 -7.98 33.58
CA PHE A 146 0.59 -8.09 32.58
C PHE A 146 1.92 -8.46 33.23
N THR A 147 2.79 -9.11 32.46
CA THR A 147 4.16 -9.41 32.88
C THR A 147 4.99 -8.13 32.97
N ASN A 148 5.86 -8.04 33.98
CA ASN A 148 6.78 -6.93 34.13
C ASN A 148 7.71 -6.86 32.90
N SER A 149 7.88 -5.67 32.31
CA SER A 149 8.70 -5.47 31.12
C SER A 149 10.17 -5.89 31.30
N ASN A 150 10.68 -5.96 32.53
CA ASN A 150 12.03 -6.43 32.83
C ASN A 150 12.19 -7.97 32.76
N ASP A 151 11.09 -8.72 32.71
CA ASP A 151 11.06 -10.18 32.75
C ASP A 151 10.63 -10.81 31.41
N VAL A 152 10.65 -10.04 30.32
CA VAL A 152 10.22 -10.50 28.98
C VAL A 152 11.42 -10.96 28.15
N TYR A 153 11.43 -12.22 27.74
CA TYR A 153 12.43 -12.75 26.81
C TYR A 153 12.03 -12.46 25.36
N VAL A 154 12.86 -11.70 24.64
CA VAL A 154 12.69 -11.41 23.20
C VAL A 154 13.49 -12.40 22.36
N SER A 155 12.84 -13.03 21.36
CA SER A 155 13.53 -13.82 20.34
C SER A 155 14.05 -12.94 19.20
N ASP A 156 14.97 -13.45 18.39
CA ASP A 156 15.43 -12.77 17.17
C ASP A 156 14.27 -12.44 16.22
N THR A 157 13.20 -13.26 16.22
CA THR A 157 11.97 -12.99 15.48
C THR A 157 11.18 -11.82 16.08
N ASP A 158 11.06 -11.74 17.42
CA ASP A 158 10.42 -10.58 18.07
C ASP A 158 11.19 -9.30 17.79
N LEU A 159 12.53 -9.38 17.78
CA LEU A 159 13.39 -8.26 17.41
C LEU A 159 13.21 -7.90 15.93
N ALA A 160 13.17 -8.88 15.03
CA ALA A 160 12.95 -8.65 13.61
C ALA A 160 11.57 -8.03 13.32
N GLU A 161 10.51 -8.51 13.97
CA GLU A 161 9.15 -7.95 13.87
C GLU A 161 9.06 -6.53 14.45
N ALA A 162 9.68 -6.27 15.61
CA ALA A 162 9.77 -4.93 16.19
C ALA A 162 10.60 -3.96 15.32
N LEU A 163 11.53 -4.50 14.53
CA LEU A 163 12.34 -3.75 13.57
C LEU A 163 11.70 -3.66 12.18
N GLN A 164 10.63 -4.40 11.85
CA GLN A 164 9.93 -4.29 10.55
C GLN A 164 9.53 -2.84 10.19
N PRO A 165 9.07 -1.98 11.12
CA PRO A 165 8.78 -0.57 10.82
C PRO A 165 10.05 0.27 10.57
N TYR A 166 11.20 -0.17 11.09
CA TYR A 166 12.47 0.56 11.05
C TYR A 166 13.44 0.03 9.97
N ALA A 167 13.18 -1.17 9.46
CA ALA A 167 13.97 -1.80 8.42
C ALA A 167 13.43 -1.39 7.05
N LYS A 168 14.13 -0.46 6.38
CA LYS A 168 14.83 -0.72 5.11
C LYS A 168 14.96 0.55 4.23
N THR A 169 16.18 1.05 4.15
CA THR A 169 16.71 1.78 2.99
C THR A 169 16.76 0.92 1.71
N ILE A 170 16.68 -0.41 1.83
CA ILE A 170 16.78 -1.37 0.72
C ILE A 170 15.43 -1.64 0.02
N ASP A 171 14.28 -1.51 0.71
CA ASP A 171 12.94 -1.74 0.13
C ASP A 171 12.48 -0.57 -0.72
N VAL A 172 12.84 0.66 -0.31
CA VAL A 172 12.48 1.90 -1.02
C VAL A 172 12.97 1.87 -2.46
N ASN A 173 14.21 1.40 -2.70
CA ASN A 173 14.78 1.31 -4.05
C ASN A 173 14.10 0.23 -4.90
N GLN A 174 13.72 -0.92 -4.33
CA GLN A 174 13.03 -1.98 -5.07
C GLN A 174 11.56 -1.64 -5.39
N GLN A 175 10.91 -0.82 -4.56
CA GLN A 175 9.54 -0.35 -4.81
C GLN A 175 9.50 0.81 -5.81
N LEU A 176 10.53 1.67 -5.85
CA LEU A 176 10.69 2.72 -6.86
C LEU A 176 10.80 2.12 -8.29
N ASP A 177 11.60 1.07 -8.45
CA ASP A 177 11.80 0.37 -9.73
C ASP A 177 10.53 -0.33 -10.25
N LYS A 178 9.57 -0.66 -9.38
CA LYS A 178 8.30 -1.29 -9.75
C LYS A 178 7.14 -0.31 -9.97
N LYS A 179 7.21 0.91 -9.42
CA LYS A 179 6.16 1.93 -9.56
C LYS A 179 6.43 2.96 -10.65
N VAL A 180 7.68 3.16 -11.08
CA VAL A 180 8.03 4.08 -12.18
C VAL A 180 8.29 3.27 -13.45
N ASN A 181 7.28 3.16 -14.33
CA ASN A 181 7.53 2.65 -15.68
C ASN A 181 8.25 3.72 -16.50
N VAL A 182 9.11 3.31 -17.44
CA VAL A 182 9.79 4.22 -18.40
C VAL A 182 8.79 5.10 -19.16
N SER A 183 7.53 4.68 -19.26
CA SER A 183 6.43 5.47 -19.83
C SER A 183 6.00 6.70 -19.02
N ASP A 184 6.25 6.72 -17.71
CA ASP A 184 5.85 7.81 -16.82
C ASP A 184 6.82 9.00 -16.82
N MET A 185 8.04 8.83 -17.38
CA MET A 185 9.02 9.90 -17.59
C MET A 185 8.59 10.96 -18.63
N ARG A 186 7.43 10.81 -19.27
CA ARG A 186 6.88 11.78 -20.25
C ARG A 186 5.76 12.65 -19.70
N LYS A 187 5.34 12.45 -18.44
CA LYS A 187 4.25 13.23 -17.82
C LYS A 187 4.81 14.32 -16.89
N PRO A 188 4.12 15.46 -16.72
CA PRO A 188 4.43 16.42 -15.67
C PRO A 188 4.37 15.76 -14.29
N ALA A 189 5.22 16.19 -13.35
CA ALA A 189 5.37 15.57 -12.03
C ALA A 189 4.06 15.43 -11.23
N SER A 190 3.08 16.32 -11.47
CA SER A 190 1.75 16.28 -10.84
C SER A 190 0.89 15.07 -11.24
N ASP A 191 1.22 14.42 -12.36
CA ASP A 191 0.36 13.41 -13.00
C ASP A 191 0.92 11.99 -12.81
N VAL A 192 1.97 11.84 -11.98
CA VAL A 192 2.57 10.55 -11.61
C VAL A 192 1.86 10.04 -10.35
N ALA A 193 1.08 8.96 -10.50
CA ALA A 193 0.40 8.32 -9.38
C ALA A 193 1.43 7.83 -8.33
N GLY A 194 1.33 8.33 -7.11
CA GLY A 194 2.23 7.98 -5.99
C GLY A 194 3.28 9.04 -5.63
N ILE A 195 3.34 10.18 -6.33
CA ILE A 195 4.30 11.25 -5.97
C ILE A 195 4.00 11.87 -4.59
N ASP A 196 2.73 11.90 -4.19
CA ASP A 196 2.32 12.34 -2.85
C ASP A 196 2.84 11.37 -1.78
N GLU A 197 2.77 10.05 -2.02
CA GLU A 197 3.34 9.02 -1.13
C GLU A 197 4.86 9.15 -1.01
N VAL A 198 5.57 9.40 -2.12
CA VAL A 198 7.02 9.65 -2.12
C VAL A 198 7.36 10.93 -1.35
N SER A 199 6.56 12.00 -1.47
CA SER A 199 6.77 13.23 -0.69
C SER A 199 6.57 12.99 0.82
N THR A 200 5.58 12.17 1.20
CA THR A 200 5.32 11.82 2.60
C THR A 200 6.37 10.89 3.19
N LEU A 201 6.92 9.95 2.39
CA LEU A 201 8.01 9.07 2.80
C LEU A 201 9.34 9.81 2.89
N GLN A 202 9.62 10.74 1.96
CA GLN A 202 10.77 11.64 2.07
C GLN A 202 10.67 12.49 3.35
N THR A 203 9.48 13.02 3.65
CA THR A 203 9.22 13.75 4.90
C THR A 203 9.38 12.85 6.14
N GLN A 204 9.06 11.55 6.08
CA GLN A 204 9.28 10.61 7.19
C GLN A 204 10.76 10.20 7.35
N VAL A 205 11.50 10.05 6.25
CA VAL A 205 12.95 9.79 6.25
C VAL A 205 13.71 11.01 6.78
N ASP A 206 13.33 12.22 6.38
CA ASP A 206 13.90 13.48 6.87
C ASP A 206 13.62 13.69 8.38
N ASN A 207 12.54 13.08 8.91
CA ASN A 207 12.20 13.11 10.34
C ASN A 207 12.82 11.96 11.16
N SER A 208 13.46 10.97 10.53
CA SER A 208 14.20 9.91 11.23
C SER A 208 15.63 10.40 11.56
N ALA A 209 15.74 11.28 12.56
CA ALA A 209 16.96 11.98 12.95
C ALA A 209 18.10 11.09 13.52
N VAL A 210 18.04 9.77 13.35
CA VAL A 210 19.07 8.84 13.83
C VAL A 210 20.31 8.97 12.95
N GLY A 211 21.44 9.29 13.56
CA GLY A 211 22.70 9.47 12.82
C GLY A 211 22.98 10.92 12.38
N THR A 212 22.02 11.83 12.44
CA THR A 212 22.22 13.25 12.07
C THR A 212 22.78 14.05 13.24
N ASN A 213 23.82 14.86 12.99
CA ASN A 213 24.38 15.73 14.01
C ASN A 213 23.45 16.92 14.28
N LEU A 214 22.98 17.03 15.53
CA LEU A 214 22.09 18.08 16.00
C LEU A 214 22.83 19.40 16.32
N TYR A 215 24.15 19.37 16.42
CA TYR A 215 24.97 20.57 16.61
C TYR A 215 25.49 21.12 15.29
N THR A 216 25.34 22.43 15.09
CA THR A 216 25.90 23.17 13.96
C THR A 216 27.37 23.54 14.20
N ASP A 217 28.13 23.86 13.15
CA ASP A 217 29.51 24.35 13.24
C ASP A 217 30.49 23.44 14.02
N THR A 218 30.23 22.13 14.04
CA THR A 218 31.03 21.14 14.79
C THR A 218 32.32 20.72 14.09
N LYS A 219 32.45 21.01 12.79
CA LYS A 219 33.64 20.65 12.02
C LYS A 219 34.85 21.51 12.39
N ASN A 220 34.63 22.83 12.50
CA ASN A 220 35.71 23.80 12.64
C ASN A 220 35.56 24.78 13.80
N PHE A 221 34.38 24.94 14.40
CA PHE A 221 34.14 25.95 15.45
C PHE A 221 34.42 27.39 14.97
N ASP A 222 34.00 27.71 13.74
CA ASP A 222 34.23 29.03 13.10
C ASP A 222 33.13 30.07 13.43
N ASN A 223 32.02 29.63 14.04
CA ASN A 223 30.92 30.49 14.46
C ASN A 223 30.80 30.53 15.99
N PRO A 224 31.55 31.41 16.68
CA PRO A 224 31.52 31.54 18.14
C PRO A 224 30.11 31.69 18.74
N ALA A 225 29.19 32.34 18.02
CA ALA A 225 27.83 32.60 18.49
C ALA A 225 26.97 31.33 18.62
N SER A 226 27.30 30.25 17.89
CA SER A 226 26.62 28.95 18.01
C SER A 226 26.92 28.25 19.33
N TRP A 227 28.01 28.61 20.00
CA TRP A 227 28.56 27.83 21.11
C TRP A 227 28.42 28.52 22.46
N ARG A 228 27.78 27.83 23.41
CA ARG A 228 27.90 28.18 24.83
C ARG A 228 29.23 27.70 25.38
N GLY A 229 29.85 28.54 26.20
CA GLY A 229 31.18 28.30 26.77
C GLY A 229 32.34 28.71 25.87
N PHE A 230 32.10 29.24 24.66
CA PHE A 230 33.15 29.53 23.67
C PHE A 230 34.30 30.38 24.22
N ASP A 231 34.01 31.43 25.00
CA ASP A 231 35.01 32.32 25.60
C ASP A 231 35.97 31.62 26.57
N SER A 232 35.62 30.42 27.05
CA SER A 232 36.46 29.59 27.91
C SER A 232 37.36 28.63 27.13
N TRP A 233 37.28 28.63 25.80
CA TRP A 233 38.04 27.76 24.92
C TRP A 233 38.89 28.58 23.95
N THR A 234 40.01 28.00 23.52
CA THR A 234 40.88 28.57 22.50
C THR A 234 40.95 27.61 21.31
N LYS A 235 40.68 28.13 20.11
CA LYS A 235 40.89 27.37 18.87
C LYS A 235 42.38 27.29 18.57
N THR A 236 42.88 26.08 18.33
CA THR A 236 44.29 25.88 17.95
C THR A 236 44.44 25.92 16.42
N THR A 237 45.69 25.91 15.95
CA THR A 237 46.00 25.75 14.51
C THR A 237 45.99 24.29 14.05
N ASP A 238 45.83 23.35 14.98
CA ASP A 238 45.91 21.92 14.71
C ASP A 238 44.56 21.36 14.24
N THR A 239 44.62 20.23 13.54
CA THR A 239 43.44 19.43 13.20
C THR A 239 43.59 18.00 13.67
N TYR A 240 42.46 17.34 13.91
CA TYR A 240 42.41 15.91 14.21
C TYR A 240 41.31 15.26 13.38
N ASN A 241 41.64 14.24 12.58
CA ASN A 241 40.73 13.62 11.60
C ASN A 241 40.02 14.63 10.69
N GLY A 242 40.70 15.74 10.33
CA GLY A 242 40.12 16.80 9.52
C GLY A 242 39.18 17.76 10.26
N PHE A 243 39.04 17.63 11.59
CA PHE A 243 38.29 18.54 12.45
C PHE A 243 39.20 19.57 13.11
N GLY A 244 38.72 20.81 13.25
CA GLY A 244 39.39 21.83 14.04
C GLY A 244 39.49 21.44 15.52
N VAL A 245 40.63 21.73 16.15
CA VAL A 245 40.86 21.41 17.57
C VAL A 245 40.60 22.63 18.45
N MET A 246 39.77 22.43 19.48
CA MET A 246 39.52 23.40 20.55
C MET A 246 40.21 22.94 21.83
N GLN A 247 40.77 23.86 22.62
CA GLN A 247 41.40 23.54 23.89
C GLN A 247 40.96 24.42 25.05
N THR A 248 40.99 23.89 26.28
CA THR A 248 40.66 24.66 27.49
C THR A 248 41.46 24.22 28.73
N THR A 249 41.65 25.18 29.63
CA THR A 249 42.10 24.99 31.02
C THR A 249 41.00 25.36 32.04
N GLN A 250 39.79 25.68 31.60
CA GLN A 250 38.63 26.00 32.45
C GLN A 250 37.79 24.76 32.77
N SER A 251 37.42 24.59 34.04
CA SER A 251 36.52 23.52 34.48
C SER A 251 35.06 23.98 34.35
N TRP A 252 34.13 23.04 34.15
CA TRP A 252 32.68 23.33 34.13
C TRP A 252 32.23 24.41 33.12
N ASN A 253 32.85 24.46 31.94
CA ASN A 253 32.55 25.40 30.85
C ASN A 253 32.64 24.72 29.46
N GLY A 254 32.17 23.49 29.33
CA GLY A 254 32.21 22.71 28.09
C GLY A 254 31.43 23.34 26.93
N LEU A 255 31.91 23.14 25.69
CA LEU A 255 31.25 23.63 24.48
C LEU A 255 29.93 22.87 24.23
N SER A 256 28.83 23.61 24.10
CA SER A 256 27.50 23.05 23.84
C SER A 256 26.57 24.00 23.11
N GLN A 257 25.44 23.46 22.64
CA GLN A 257 24.30 24.20 22.10
C GLN A 257 23.02 23.75 22.81
N TYR A 258 21.97 24.58 22.82
CA TYR A 258 20.68 24.20 23.42
C TYR A 258 19.87 23.33 22.47
N ILE A 259 19.41 22.19 22.95
CA ILE A 259 18.71 21.19 22.16
C ILE A 259 17.38 20.90 22.82
N GLN A 260 16.30 21.15 22.09
CA GLN A 260 14.96 20.85 22.56
C GLN A 260 14.72 19.34 22.54
N VAL A 261 14.16 18.82 23.63
CA VAL A 261 13.86 17.41 23.80
C VAL A 261 12.46 17.22 24.36
N LYS A 262 11.87 16.06 24.07
CA LYS A 262 10.64 15.53 24.65
C LYS A 262 10.97 14.34 25.53
N LYS A 263 10.14 14.10 26.54
CA LYS A 263 10.20 12.89 27.36
C LYS A 263 10.19 11.64 26.46
N GLY A 264 11.14 10.74 26.70
CA GLY A 264 11.36 9.52 25.92
C GLY A 264 12.38 9.66 24.80
N ASP A 265 12.83 10.88 24.47
CA ASP A 265 13.90 11.07 23.49
C ASP A 265 15.19 10.38 23.96
N VAL A 266 15.74 9.51 23.11
CA VAL A 266 17.06 8.91 23.30
C VAL A 266 18.09 9.72 22.54
N LEU A 267 19.14 10.17 23.22
CA LEU A 267 20.22 10.97 22.62
C LEU A 267 21.59 10.37 22.93
N THR A 268 22.52 10.47 21.98
CA THR A 268 23.92 10.08 22.15
C THR A 268 24.84 11.26 21.85
N TYR A 269 25.70 11.62 22.81
CA TYR A 269 26.78 12.60 22.65
C TYR A 269 28.10 11.87 22.43
N SER A 270 28.90 12.33 21.47
CA SER A 270 30.25 11.81 21.23
C SER A 270 31.22 12.92 20.83
N VAL A 271 32.49 12.75 21.20
CA VAL A 271 33.56 13.70 20.89
C VAL A 271 34.92 13.00 20.92
N TYR A 272 35.86 13.43 20.08
CA TYR A 272 37.27 13.07 20.24
C TYR A 272 37.90 13.98 21.27
N ALA A 273 38.58 13.41 22.26
CA ALA A 273 39.21 14.16 23.33
C ALA A 273 40.59 13.59 23.68
N LYS A 274 41.50 14.47 24.12
CA LYS A 274 42.75 14.11 24.79
C LYS A 274 43.16 15.22 25.74
N TYR A 275 44.01 14.90 26.71
CA TYR A 275 44.82 15.93 27.37
C TYR A 275 46.08 16.23 26.57
N ILE A 276 46.66 17.41 26.77
CA ILE A 276 47.99 17.71 26.19
C ILE A 276 49.08 16.83 26.81
N SER A 277 48.93 16.46 28.09
CA SER A 277 49.88 15.60 28.81
C SER A 277 49.19 14.82 29.92
N GLY A 278 49.61 13.58 30.14
CA GLY A 278 49.14 12.75 31.25
C GLY A 278 47.70 12.27 31.12
N THR A 279 47.16 11.78 32.23
CA THR A 279 45.80 11.22 32.33
C THR A 279 44.99 12.03 33.32
N GLY A 280 43.69 12.19 33.07
CA GLY A 280 42.78 12.83 34.01
C GLY A 280 41.32 12.53 33.71
N THR A 281 40.42 13.13 34.48
CA THR A 281 38.97 12.91 34.39
C THR A 281 38.25 14.12 33.81
N SER A 282 37.22 13.85 33.02
CA SER A 282 36.21 14.80 32.55
C SER A 282 34.83 14.14 32.71
N GLU A 283 33.75 14.88 32.59
CA GLU A 283 32.39 14.36 32.67
C GLU A 283 31.59 14.69 31.40
N ILE A 284 30.78 13.75 30.90
CA ILE A 284 29.76 14.07 29.89
C ILE A 284 28.47 14.49 30.61
N TYR A 285 28.20 15.80 30.57
CA TYR A 285 27.12 16.45 31.29
C TYR A 285 25.99 16.91 30.35
N TRP A 286 24.73 16.70 30.73
CA TRP A 286 23.57 16.85 29.82
C TRP A 286 22.69 18.06 30.11
N THR A 287 22.36 18.29 31.37
CA THR A 287 21.34 19.27 31.75
C THR A 287 21.85 20.69 31.62
N LEU A 288 20.94 21.64 31.80
CA LEU A 288 21.34 23.01 32.03
C LEU A 288 21.98 23.16 33.45
N THR A 289 22.74 24.22 33.67
CA THR A 289 23.40 24.63 34.92
C THR A 289 22.37 25.02 35.97
N SER A 290 21.23 25.55 35.53
CA SER A 290 20.09 25.91 36.35
C SER A 290 18.80 25.48 35.67
N GLN A 291 17.71 25.43 36.43
CA GLN A 291 16.39 25.04 35.93
C GLN A 291 15.92 25.90 34.76
N THR A 292 16.38 27.15 34.69
CA THR A 292 16.21 28.04 33.54
C THR A 292 17.53 28.71 33.19
N GLU A 293 17.78 28.92 31.89
CA GLU A 293 18.87 29.76 31.39
C GLU A 293 18.41 30.64 30.25
N GLY A 294 18.39 31.95 30.48
CA GLY A 294 17.74 32.86 29.55
C GLY A 294 16.29 32.43 29.33
N ASN A 295 15.95 32.08 28.09
CA ASN A 295 14.60 31.65 27.69
C ASN A 295 14.42 30.12 27.64
N TYR A 296 15.41 29.33 28.07
CA TYR A 296 15.39 27.88 27.99
C TYR A 296 15.12 27.25 29.36
N SER A 297 14.12 26.37 29.43
CA SER A 297 13.81 25.56 30.62
C SER A 297 14.46 24.19 30.51
N SER A 298 15.17 23.75 31.56
CA SER A 298 15.90 22.47 31.54
C SER A 298 14.94 21.29 31.49
N ALA A 299 15.26 20.31 30.65
CA ALA A 299 14.74 18.95 30.76
C ALA A 299 15.54 18.16 31.81
N THR A 300 14.97 17.06 32.29
CA THR A 300 15.65 16.04 33.09
C THR A 300 16.00 14.83 32.24
N GLU A 301 16.97 14.03 32.69
CA GLU A 301 17.42 12.79 32.04
C GLU A 301 17.47 11.62 33.03
N ASP A 302 17.62 10.40 32.54
CA ASP A 302 17.37 9.13 33.24
C ASP A 302 18.50 8.62 34.14
N SER A 303 19.68 9.24 34.11
CA SER A 303 20.87 8.72 34.79
C SER A 303 20.95 8.99 36.29
N GLY A 304 20.03 9.80 36.84
CA GLY A 304 20.13 10.29 38.21
C GLY A 304 21.43 11.10 38.41
N TYR A 305 21.70 11.59 39.62
CA TYR A 305 22.93 12.36 39.92
C TYR A 305 24.25 11.54 39.87
N ASN A 306 24.34 10.49 39.05
CA ASN A 306 25.54 9.70 38.86
C ASN A 306 26.50 10.45 37.92
N TYR A 307 27.55 11.04 38.49
CA TYR A 307 28.58 11.73 37.73
C TYR A 307 29.26 10.77 36.75
N ASN A 308 29.14 11.03 35.45
CA ASN A 308 29.62 10.13 34.39
C ASN A 308 31.03 10.49 33.96
N ASN A 309 31.97 10.25 34.88
CA ASN A 309 33.38 10.54 34.66
C ASN A 309 33.97 9.64 33.57
N VAL A 310 34.52 10.27 32.53
CA VAL A 310 35.36 9.64 31.52
C VAL A 310 36.83 9.90 31.84
N THR A 311 37.63 8.83 31.85
CA THR A 311 39.09 8.95 31.96
C THR A 311 39.67 9.17 30.57
N ILE A 312 40.40 10.28 30.41
CA ILE A 312 41.03 10.68 29.15
C ILE A 312 42.55 10.73 29.37
N THR A 313 43.32 10.25 28.38
CA THR A 313 44.80 10.26 28.40
C THR A 313 45.36 11.35 27.49
N ASP A 314 46.67 11.38 27.29
CA ASP A 314 47.35 12.29 26.35
C ASP A 314 47.29 11.83 24.88
N SER A 315 46.55 10.76 24.62
CA SER A 315 46.25 10.24 23.28
C SER A 315 44.80 10.51 22.91
N TRP A 316 44.53 10.76 21.62
CA TRP A 316 43.17 10.97 21.15
C TRP A 316 42.30 9.74 21.37
N GLN A 317 41.18 9.93 22.06
CA GLN A 317 40.18 8.92 22.36
C GLN A 317 38.80 9.43 21.95
N ARG A 318 37.97 8.56 21.38
CA ARG A 318 36.56 8.87 21.17
C ARG A 318 35.79 8.52 22.43
N VAL A 319 35.19 9.51 23.09
CA VAL A 319 34.33 9.31 24.25
C VAL A 319 32.89 9.57 23.87
N SER A 320 31.96 8.80 24.43
CA SER A 320 30.55 8.93 24.15
C SER A 320 29.68 8.51 25.31
N ARG A 321 28.46 9.04 25.36
CA ARG A 321 27.43 8.64 26.32
C ARG A 321 26.05 8.78 25.71
N THR A 322 25.15 7.89 26.13
CA THR A 322 23.73 7.87 25.75
C THR A 322 22.88 8.18 26.97
N THR A 323 21.76 8.89 26.77
CA THR A 323 20.76 9.14 27.82
C THR A 323 19.34 9.17 27.25
N VAL A 324 18.35 9.01 28.11
CA VAL A 324 16.93 9.22 27.80
C VAL A 324 16.42 10.46 28.52
N ALA A 325 15.81 11.38 27.77
CA ALA A 325 15.12 12.53 28.37
C ALA A 325 13.90 12.05 29.16
N THR A 326 13.79 12.43 30.44
CA THR A 326 12.69 12.02 31.33
C THR A 326 11.60 13.09 31.48
N SER A 327 11.85 14.30 30.97
CA SER A 327 10.88 15.38 30.85
C SER A 327 11.06 16.16 29.54
N ASP A 328 10.04 16.92 29.17
CA ASP A 328 10.14 17.89 28.08
C ASP A 328 10.99 19.09 28.52
N GLY A 329 11.69 19.72 27.58
CA GLY A 329 12.50 20.92 27.83
C GLY A 329 13.72 21.02 26.91
N TYR A 330 14.81 21.56 27.44
CA TYR A 330 16.09 21.67 26.74
C TYR A 330 17.21 20.91 27.47
N LEU A 331 18.13 20.33 26.72
CA LEU A 331 19.42 19.82 27.20
C LEU A 331 20.55 20.57 26.49
N ARG A 332 21.76 20.51 27.05
CA ARG A 332 22.99 20.96 26.37
C ARG A 332 24.18 20.04 26.69
N PRO A 333 24.23 18.89 25.99
CA PRO A 333 25.26 17.88 26.20
C PRO A 333 26.67 18.41 25.91
N ARG A 334 27.61 18.17 26.81
CA ARG A 334 29.01 18.63 26.68
C ARG A 334 29.96 17.78 27.49
N LEU A 335 31.23 17.85 27.12
CA LEU A 335 32.35 17.35 27.92
C LEU A 335 32.86 18.45 28.86
N GLU A 336 32.80 18.20 30.16
CA GLU A 336 33.23 19.10 31.23
C GLU A 336 34.55 18.62 31.82
N ARG A 337 35.56 19.49 31.90
CA ARG A 337 36.79 19.13 32.60
C ARG A 337 36.59 19.22 34.11
N GLU A 338 37.01 18.18 34.83
CA GLU A 338 36.92 18.16 36.29
C GLU A 338 37.85 19.18 36.97
N ILE A 339 37.45 19.63 38.16
CA ILE A 339 38.16 20.69 38.91
C ILE A 339 39.53 20.23 39.43
N GLU A 340 39.66 18.94 39.76
CA GLU A 340 40.90 18.35 40.27
C GLU A 340 41.93 18.11 39.16
N ASN A 341 41.51 18.21 37.90
CA ASN A 341 42.37 17.99 36.76
C ASN A 341 42.98 19.29 36.23
N THR A 342 44.31 19.40 36.32
CA THR A 342 45.08 20.58 35.86
C THR A 342 45.57 20.45 34.42
N ASN A 343 45.40 19.30 33.77
CA ASN A 343 45.81 19.10 32.38
C ASN A 343 44.93 19.90 31.42
N THR A 344 45.52 20.41 30.33
CA THR A 344 44.77 21.10 29.27
C THR A 344 44.01 20.09 28.42
N LEU A 345 42.68 20.24 28.34
CA LEU A 345 41.81 19.38 27.55
C LEU A 345 41.75 19.89 26.11
N GLN A 346 41.89 18.98 25.14
CA GLN A 346 41.66 19.22 23.72
C GLN A 346 40.50 18.37 23.23
N ILE A 347 39.62 18.95 22.40
CA ILE A 347 38.50 18.26 21.78
C ILE A 347 38.41 18.54 20.28
N ALA A 348 37.82 17.61 19.54
CA ALA A 348 37.54 17.72 18.11
C ALA A 348 36.31 16.89 17.72
N GLY A 349 35.60 17.30 16.66
CA GLY A 349 34.53 16.51 16.04
C GLY A 349 33.36 16.19 16.97
N ILE A 350 32.80 17.20 17.66
CA ILE A 350 31.62 17.00 18.52
C ILE A 350 30.43 16.55 17.67
N LYS A 351 29.71 15.54 18.16
CA LYS A 351 28.44 15.11 17.59
C LYS A 351 27.43 14.83 18.69
N LEU A 352 26.23 15.37 18.51
CA LEU A 352 25.04 14.97 19.26
C LEU A 352 24.02 14.42 18.27
N GLU A 353 23.44 13.26 18.56
CA GLU A 353 22.48 12.61 17.65
C GLU A 353 21.34 11.96 18.41
N LYS A 354 20.21 11.73 17.73
CA LYS A 354 19.13 10.87 18.26
C LYS A 354 19.51 9.40 18.12
N GLY A 355 19.07 8.58 19.07
CA GLY A 355 19.33 7.15 19.11
C GLY A 355 20.36 6.77 20.17
N SER A 356 20.59 5.46 20.30
CA SER A 356 21.37 4.87 21.41
C SER A 356 22.83 4.56 21.08
N VAL A 357 23.28 4.86 19.86
CA VAL A 357 24.61 4.51 19.33
C VAL A 357 25.33 5.76 18.83
N ALA A 358 26.62 5.88 19.18
CA ALA A 358 27.49 6.94 18.69
C ALA A 358 27.99 6.61 17.27
N THR A 359 27.30 7.09 16.25
CA THR A 359 27.63 6.82 14.84
C THR A 359 28.76 7.74 14.35
N ASP A 360 29.35 7.45 13.20
CA ASP A 360 30.44 8.28 12.64
C ASP A 360 30.01 9.74 12.44
N TRP A 361 30.96 10.66 12.53
CA TRP A 361 30.65 12.09 12.45
C TRP A 361 30.01 12.46 11.10
N CYS A 362 28.98 13.31 11.15
CA CYS A 362 28.38 13.96 9.99
C CYS A 362 28.11 15.45 10.31
N PRO A 363 28.06 16.34 9.31
CA PRO A 363 27.67 17.73 9.52
C PRO A 363 26.18 17.84 9.88
N ASN A 364 25.80 18.95 10.52
CA ASN A 364 24.38 19.28 10.65
C ASN A 364 23.83 19.68 9.27
N PRO A 365 22.59 19.32 8.89
CA PRO A 365 21.99 19.72 7.62
C PRO A 365 21.92 21.24 7.39
N ASP A 366 21.84 22.02 8.47
CA ASP A 366 21.83 23.49 8.44
C ASP A 366 23.24 24.09 8.27
N ASP A 367 24.29 23.29 8.49
CA ASP A 367 25.65 23.70 8.10
C ASP A 367 25.69 23.76 6.58
N LYS A 368 25.97 24.93 6.03
CA LYS A 368 26.15 25.10 4.58
C LYS A 368 27.30 24.19 4.12
N VAL A 369 26.95 23.04 3.56
CA VAL A 369 27.92 22.08 3.06
C VAL A 369 28.70 22.75 1.94
N ASN A 370 30.00 22.98 2.15
CA ASN A 370 30.87 23.36 1.06
C ASN A 370 30.97 22.14 0.13
N VAL A 371 30.68 22.29 -1.16
CA VAL A 371 30.64 21.18 -2.14
C VAL A 371 31.97 20.41 -2.18
N ALA A 372 33.08 21.04 -1.78
CA ALA A 372 34.39 20.42 -1.60
C ALA A 372 34.41 19.31 -0.52
N ASP A 373 33.58 19.40 0.51
CA ASP A 373 33.56 18.48 1.66
C ASP A 373 32.77 17.19 1.39
N MET A 374 31.93 17.18 0.36
CA MET A 374 31.21 15.97 -0.12
C MET A 374 32.05 15.13 -1.09
N ARG A 375 33.21 15.63 -1.51
CA ARG A 375 34.09 14.92 -2.43
C ARG A 375 35.05 14.08 -1.58
N LYS A 376 34.78 12.77 -1.44
CA LYS A 376 35.85 11.83 -1.08
C LYS A 376 37.01 12.05 -2.07
N PRO A 377 38.26 12.26 -1.62
CA PRO A 377 39.40 12.16 -2.50
C PRO A 377 39.34 10.83 -3.24
N ALA A 378 39.52 10.84 -4.56
CA ALA A 378 39.45 9.62 -5.37
C ALA A 378 40.48 8.54 -4.92
N SER A 379 41.46 8.91 -4.10
CA SER A 379 42.43 8.01 -3.45
C SER A 379 41.79 7.03 -2.45
N ASP A 380 40.63 7.34 -1.88
CA ASP A 380 40.06 6.59 -0.75
C ASP A 380 38.97 5.58 -1.18
N VAL A 381 38.83 5.36 -2.49
CA VAL A 381 38.01 4.31 -3.08
C VAL A 381 38.94 3.18 -3.51
N ALA A 382 39.05 2.14 -2.69
CA ALA A 382 39.81 0.93 -3.03
C ALA A 382 39.30 0.37 -4.37
N GLY A 383 40.15 0.41 -5.39
CA GLY A 383 39.83 -0.05 -6.76
C GLY A 383 40.02 0.99 -7.88
N ILE A 384 40.40 2.24 -7.58
CA ILE A 384 40.62 3.30 -8.59
C ILE A 384 42.12 3.54 -8.91
N GLU A 385 43.02 2.66 -8.49
CA GLU A 385 44.46 2.84 -8.79
C GLU A 385 44.80 2.81 -10.29
N GLU A 386 43.88 2.38 -11.17
CA GLU A 386 44.12 2.35 -12.62
C GLU A 386 43.69 3.62 -13.38
N VAL A 387 43.00 4.59 -12.74
CA VAL A 387 42.44 5.77 -13.44
C VAL A 387 43.22 7.07 -13.20
N ASN A 388 44.02 7.15 -12.13
CA ASN A 388 44.50 8.46 -11.63
C ASN A 388 45.88 8.94 -12.15
N ALA A 389 46.45 8.31 -13.18
CA ALA A 389 47.74 8.75 -13.74
C ALA A 389 47.65 9.98 -14.69
N LYS A 390 46.53 10.71 -14.79
CA LYS A 390 46.35 11.72 -15.86
C LYS A 390 45.71 13.08 -15.55
N ALA A 391 45.35 13.42 -14.31
CA ALA A 391 44.76 14.74 -14.05
C ALA A 391 45.69 15.62 -13.20
N ASP A 392 46.60 16.32 -13.89
CA ASP A 392 47.38 17.43 -13.33
C ASP A 392 46.54 18.72 -13.43
N ASP A 393 46.08 19.21 -12.28
CA ASP A 393 45.16 20.35 -12.14
C ASP A 393 45.83 21.69 -12.50
N SER A 394 47.15 21.70 -12.74
CA SER A 394 47.89 22.89 -13.23
C SER A 394 47.65 23.22 -14.71
N LYS A 395 46.85 22.41 -15.42
CA LYS A 395 46.50 22.60 -16.85
C LYS A 395 45.04 23.00 -17.09
N VAL A 396 44.26 23.24 -16.03
CA VAL A 396 42.83 23.54 -16.17
C VAL A 396 42.62 25.05 -16.20
N VAL A 397 42.24 25.57 -17.37
CA VAL A 397 41.87 26.97 -17.59
C VAL A 397 40.61 27.28 -16.77
N HIS A 398 40.71 28.16 -15.79
CA HIS A 398 39.55 28.61 -15.03
C HIS A 398 38.74 29.61 -15.86
N THR A 399 37.45 29.74 -15.56
CA THR A 399 36.52 30.66 -16.26
C THR A 399 36.98 32.13 -16.23
N ALA A 400 37.86 32.49 -15.29
CA ALA A 400 38.50 33.79 -15.19
C ALA A 400 39.59 34.04 -16.26
N ASP A 401 40.23 32.99 -16.77
CA ASP A 401 41.30 33.08 -17.78
C ASP A 401 40.74 33.24 -19.20
N MET A 402 39.48 32.87 -19.43
CA MET A 402 38.77 33.04 -20.72
C MET A 402 38.40 34.50 -21.04
N ARG A 403 38.69 35.46 -20.15
CA ARG A 403 38.45 36.90 -20.40
C ARG A 403 39.71 37.70 -20.74
N LYS A 404 40.88 37.08 -20.73
CA LYS A 404 42.13 37.75 -21.09
C LYS A 404 42.45 37.53 -22.57
N PRO A 405 43.05 38.52 -23.27
CA PRO A 405 43.61 38.31 -24.60
C PRO A 405 44.61 37.15 -24.58
N ALA A 406 44.68 36.37 -25.65
CA ALA A 406 45.47 35.14 -25.74
C ALA A 406 46.98 35.31 -25.46
N SER A 407 47.51 36.54 -25.53
CA SER A 407 48.89 36.88 -25.18
C SER A 407 49.18 36.88 -23.67
N ASP A 408 48.15 36.96 -22.83
CA ASP A 408 48.29 37.21 -21.39
C ASP A 408 48.04 35.93 -20.55
N VAL A 409 47.89 34.79 -21.22
CA VAL A 409 47.72 33.47 -20.61
C VAL A 409 49.11 32.82 -20.50
N ALA A 410 49.64 32.76 -19.28
CA ALA A 410 50.92 32.12 -19.01
C ALA A 410 50.88 30.64 -19.40
N GLY A 411 51.76 30.21 -20.31
CA GLY A 411 51.91 28.82 -20.76
C GLY A 411 51.71 28.56 -22.25
N ILE A 412 51.28 29.55 -23.05
CA ILE A 412 51.03 29.37 -24.49
C ILE A 412 52.31 29.21 -25.33
N GLU A 413 53.48 29.63 -24.83
CA GLU A 413 54.74 29.50 -25.56
C GLU A 413 55.19 28.04 -25.74
N GLU A 414 54.80 27.12 -24.85
CA GLU A 414 55.18 25.70 -24.96
C GLU A 414 54.22 24.89 -25.85
N VAL A 415 53.01 25.39 -26.12
CA VAL A 415 52.05 24.78 -27.05
C VAL A 415 52.39 25.11 -28.51
N ASN A 416 52.88 26.33 -28.77
CA ASN A 416 53.21 26.75 -30.14
C ASN A 416 54.48 26.13 -30.73
N ALA A 417 55.35 25.51 -29.92
CA ALA A 417 56.54 24.83 -30.42
C ALA A 417 56.31 23.35 -30.81
N LYS A 418 55.14 22.76 -30.49
CA LYS A 418 54.79 21.37 -30.82
C LYS A 418 53.63 21.21 -31.81
N ALA A 419 52.97 22.30 -32.19
CA ALA A 419 51.97 22.28 -33.25
C ALA A 419 52.68 22.40 -34.61
N ASP A 420 52.91 21.26 -35.25
CA ASP A 420 53.19 21.19 -36.68
C ASP A 420 51.94 21.70 -37.42
N ASP A 421 52.00 22.96 -37.85
CA ASP A 421 50.92 23.71 -38.50
C ASP A 421 50.46 23.06 -39.82
N SER A 422 51.16 22.02 -40.29
CA SER A 422 50.77 21.19 -41.44
C SER A 422 49.61 20.22 -41.15
N LYS A 423 49.18 20.07 -39.89
CA LYS A 423 48.08 19.17 -39.48
C LYS A 423 46.77 19.87 -39.08
N VAL A 424 46.71 21.20 -39.16
CA VAL A 424 45.53 21.97 -38.77
C VAL A 424 44.74 22.35 -40.03
N VAL A 425 43.54 21.80 -40.15
CA VAL A 425 42.59 22.14 -41.23
C VAL A 425 42.17 23.59 -41.04
N HIS A 426 42.67 24.47 -41.90
CA HIS A 426 42.25 25.88 -41.88
C HIS A 426 40.85 26.02 -42.48
N THR A 427 40.18 27.14 -42.19
CA THR A 427 38.85 27.45 -42.75
C THR A 427 38.82 27.45 -44.30
N ALA A 428 39.99 27.55 -44.94
CA ALA A 428 40.18 27.41 -46.38
C ALA A 428 40.09 25.96 -46.89
N ASP A 429 40.42 24.97 -46.06
CA ASP A 429 40.39 23.54 -46.42
C ASP A 429 38.98 22.95 -46.32
N MET A 430 38.09 23.56 -45.52
CA MET A 430 36.66 23.22 -45.46
C MET A 430 35.86 23.59 -46.73
N ARG A 431 36.50 24.25 -47.71
CA ARG A 431 35.88 24.58 -49.01
C ARG A 431 36.29 23.63 -50.14
N LYS A 432 37.19 22.67 -49.88
CA LYS A 432 37.63 21.69 -50.89
C LYS A 432 36.77 20.42 -50.83
N PRO A 433 36.51 19.74 -51.97
CA PRO A 433 35.82 18.45 -51.99
C PRO A 433 36.58 17.42 -51.13
N ALA A 434 35.83 16.51 -50.50
CA ALA A 434 36.35 15.56 -49.50
C ALA A 434 37.49 14.65 -50.00
N SER A 435 37.72 14.54 -51.31
CA SER A 435 38.83 13.79 -51.91
C SER A 435 40.20 14.46 -51.74
N ASP A 436 40.23 15.76 -51.45
CA ASP A 436 41.46 16.57 -51.54
C ASP A 436 42.02 16.94 -50.14
N VAL A 437 41.44 16.37 -49.08
CA VAL A 437 41.87 16.58 -47.70
C VAL A 437 42.78 15.42 -47.28
N ALA A 438 44.10 15.65 -47.34
CA ALA A 438 45.09 14.68 -46.91
C ALA A 438 44.93 14.38 -45.41
N GLY A 439 44.63 13.12 -45.07
CA GLY A 439 44.53 12.64 -43.67
C GLY A 439 43.26 11.86 -43.32
N ILE A 440 42.27 11.77 -44.21
CA ILE A 440 41.02 10.99 -43.97
C ILE A 440 41.26 9.47 -43.86
N GLU A 441 42.38 8.96 -44.37
CA GLU A 441 42.69 7.52 -44.30
C GLU A 441 42.96 7.02 -42.87
N GLU A 442 43.42 7.88 -41.94
CA GLU A 442 43.81 7.45 -40.58
C GLU A 442 42.65 7.46 -39.57
N VAL A 443 41.57 8.22 -39.85
CA VAL A 443 40.35 8.25 -39.01
C VAL A 443 39.49 7.01 -39.23
N ASN A 444 39.51 6.44 -40.44
CA ASN A 444 38.71 5.25 -40.76
C ASN A 444 39.25 3.93 -40.19
N ALA A 445 40.47 3.91 -39.64
CA ALA A 445 41.10 2.68 -39.12
C ALA A 445 40.87 2.41 -37.62
N LYS A 446 40.25 3.33 -36.87
CA LYS A 446 40.04 3.20 -35.40
C LYS A 446 38.58 3.18 -34.93
N ALA A 447 37.61 3.37 -35.82
CA ALA A 447 36.22 3.05 -35.52
C ALA A 447 36.04 1.53 -35.71
N ASP A 448 35.44 0.85 -34.74
CA ASP A 448 35.20 -0.59 -34.76
C ASP A 448 34.31 -0.99 -35.95
N THR A 449 34.95 -1.23 -37.10
CA THR A 449 34.33 -1.59 -38.38
C THR A 449 33.66 -2.96 -38.33
N SER A 450 34.04 -3.82 -37.38
CA SER A 450 33.53 -5.18 -37.26
C SER A 450 32.04 -5.24 -36.89
N ALA A 451 31.59 -4.39 -35.97
CA ALA A 451 30.19 -4.29 -35.56
C ALA A 451 29.30 -3.68 -36.66
N VAL A 452 29.84 -2.70 -37.40
CA VAL A 452 29.14 -2.06 -38.51
C VAL A 452 29.01 -3.01 -39.71
N ASP A 453 30.04 -3.81 -39.99
CA ASP A 453 30.01 -4.79 -41.07
C ASP A 453 29.07 -5.95 -40.75
N GLN A 454 29.02 -6.43 -39.50
CA GLN A 454 28.00 -7.40 -39.07
C GLN A 454 26.57 -6.85 -39.22
N LEU A 455 26.34 -5.57 -38.86
CA LEU A 455 25.04 -4.94 -39.05
C LEU A 455 24.67 -4.83 -40.53
N LYS A 456 25.61 -4.43 -41.39
CA LYS A 456 25.40 -4.36 -42.85
C LYS A 456 25.08 -5.72 -43.45
N THR A 457 25.79 -6.78 -43.06
CA THR A 457 25.53 -8.14 -43.54
C THR A 457 24.15 -8.63 -43.11
N ASN A 458 23.78 -8.43 -41.84
CA ASN A 458 22.46 -8.83 -41.33
C ASN A 458 21.32 -8.08 -42.01
N LEU A 459 21.48 -6.78 -42.24
CA LEU A 459 20.49 -5.95 -42.93
C LEU A 459 20.36 -6.35 -44.40
N THR A 460 21.47 -6.62 -45.08
CA THR A 460 21.46 -7.05 -46.50
C THR A 460 20.74 -8.39 -46.66
N ASN A 461 20.98 -9.35 -45.76
CA ASN A 461 20.31 -10.64 -45.78
C ASN A 461 18.79 -10.53 -45.51
N GLN A 462 18.38 -9.67 -44.57
CA GLN A 462 16.96 -9.41 -44.32
C GLN A 462 16.26 -8.76 -45.51
N VAL A 463 16.89 -7.75 -46.13
CA VAL A 463 16.34 -7.07 -47.31
C VAL A 463 16.23 -8.02 -48.49
N SER A 464 17.22 -8.89 -48.73
CA SER A 464 17.13 -9.90 -49.78
C SER A 464 15.99 -10.90 -49.54
N THR A 465 15.78 -11.30 -48.28
CA THR A 465 14.70 -12.23 -47.91
C THR A 465 13.32 -11.59 -48.10
N LEU A 466 13.18 -10.32 -47.71
CA LEU A 466 11.96 -9.55 -47.90
C LEU A 466 11.66 -9.28 -49.38
N GLN A 467 12.69 -9.00 -50.19
CA GLN A 467 12.53 -8.83 -51.64
C GLN A 467 11.98 -10.11 -52.28
N THR A 468 12.53 -11.29 -51.93
CA THR A 468 12.00 -12.58 -52.40
C THR A 468 10.57 -12.86 -51.92
N GLN A 469 10.19 -12.42 -50.71
CA GLN A 469 8.82 -12.55 -50.22
C GLN A 469 7.84 -11.62 -50.94
N VAL A 470 8.24 -10.38 -51.24
CA VAL A 470 7.44 -9.41 -52.02
C VAL A 470 7.25 -9.89 -53.45
N ASP A 471 8.31 -10.43 -54.06
CA ASP A 471 8.25 -10.99 -55.42
C ASP A 471 7.32 -12.21 -55.50
N ASN A 472 7.07 -12.93 -54.40
CA ASN A 472 6.13 -14.06 -54.34
C ASN A 472 4.69 -13.67 -53.93
N SER A 473 4.48 -12.43 -53.46
CA SER A 473 3.21 -11.99 -52.84
C SER A 473 2.21 -11.37 -53.83
N ALA A 474 2.61 -11.07 -55.08
CA ALA A 474 1.75 -10.46 -56.10
C ALA A 474 1.55 -11.31 -57.38
N VAL A 475 2.15 -12.49 -57.43
CA VAL A 475 2.14 -13.48 -58.52
C VAL A 475 1.55 -14.77 -57.97
N GLY A 476 0.45 -15.24 -58.55
CA GLY A 476 -0.19 -16.49 -58.10
C GLY A 476 -1.70 -16.42 -57.95
N THR A 477 -2.33 -15.26 -58.12
CA THR A 477 -3.79 -15.18 -58.22
C THR A 477 -4.24 -15.65 -59.59
N ASN A 478 -5.15 -16.63 -59.64
CA ASN A 478 -5.80 -17.00 -60.89
C ASN A 478 -6.84 -15.94 -61.27
N LEU A 479 -6.69 -15.38 -62.45
CA LEU A 479 -7.59 -14.35 -62.99
C LEU A 479 -8.78 -14.94 -63.72
N LEU A 480 -8.78 -16.25 -64.05
CA LEU A 480 -9.88 -16.88 -64.79
C LEU A 480 -10.98 -17.40 -63.85
N LEU A 481 -12.19 -16.87 -64.01
CA LEU A 481 -13.37 -17.28 -63.23
C LEU A 481 -13.86 -18.68 -63.63
N GLY A 482 -14.26 -19.47 -62.64
CA GLY A 482 -14.94 -20.75 -62.83
C GLY A 482 -14.08 -21.88 -63.39
N THR A 483 -12.75 -21.70 -63.45
CA THR A 483 -11.82 -22.78 -63.75
C THR A 483 -11.76 -23.77 -62.57
N SER A 484 -11.32 -25.01 -62.80
CA SER A 484 -11.28 -26.03 -61.74
C SER A 484 -10.03 -26.91 -61.80
N SER A 485 -9.66 -27.47 -60.66
CA SER A 485 -8.63 -28.52 -60.57
C SER A 485 -9.10 -29.90 -61.02
N SER A 486 -10.37 -30.05 -61.41
CA SER A 486 -10.93 -31.32 -61.86
C SER A 486 -10.56 -31.60 -63.32
N GLU A 487 -10.30 -32.86 -63.64
CA GLU A 487 -9.94 -33.28 -64.99
C GLU A 487 -11.13 -33.28 -65.93
N GLN A 488 -10.96 -32.64 -67.09
CA GLN A 488 -11.94 -32.63 -68.17
C GLN A 488 -11.25 -32.97 -69.50
N SER A 489 -11.95 -33.71 -70.35
CA SER A 489 -11.39 -34.20 -71.62
C SER A 489 -11.94 -33.43 -72.82
N TYR A 490 -11.06 -33.11 -73.75
CA TYR A 490 -11.34 -32.29 -74.91
C TYR A 490 -10.79 -32.93 -76.18
N THR A 491 -11.53 -32.80 -77.28
CA THR A 491 -11.15 -33.28 -78.62
C THR A 491 -11.14 -32.16 -79.67
N ASP A 492 -11.37 -30.92 -79.25
CA ASP A 492 -11.24 -29.70 -80.08
C ASP A 492 -10.70 -28.56 -79.19
N SER A 493 -10.56 -27.37 -79.75
CA SER A 493 -10.16 -26.14 -79.06
C SER A 493 -11.07 -25.87 -77.85
N PHE A 494 -10.47 -25.46 -76.73
CA PHE A 494 -11.18 -25.39 -75.46
C PHE A 494 -10.63 -24.32 -74.52
N SER A 495 -11.48 -23.92 -73.57
CA SER A 495 -11.12 -23.42 -72.25
C SER A 495 -12.01 -24.13 -71.22
N THR A 496 -11.48 -24.36 -70.03
CA THR A 496 -12.18 -24.89 -68.86
C THR A 496 -13.00 -23.82 -68.14
N VAL A 497 -12.90 -22.54 -68.55
CA VAL A 497 -13.74 -21.45 -68.07
C VAL A 497 -15.22 -21.77 -68.35
N ALA A 498 -16.05 -21.66 -67.32
CA ALA A 498 -17.46 -22.04 -67.38
C ALA A 498 -18.23 -21.22 -68.43
N GLY A 499 -18.88 -21.91 -69.38
CA GLY A 499 -19.69 -21.26 -70.43
C GLY A 499 -18.91 -20.80 -71.66
N TRP A 500 -17.61 -21.11 -71.76
CA TRP A 500 -16.81 -20.82 -72.95
C TRP A 500 -17.35 -21.53 -74.20
N SER A 501 -17.30 -20.86 -75.35
CA SER A 501 -17.68 -21.42 -76.64
C SER A 501 -16.74 -20.96 -77.75
N SER A 502 -16.44 -21.83 -78.71
CA SER A 502 -15.57 -21.55 -79.85
C SER A 502 -16.14 -20.54 -80.86
N ASN A 503 -17.39 -20.08 -80.67
CA ASN A 503 -18.00 -19.02 -81.46
C ASN A 503 -17.88 -17.70 -80.68
N SER A 504 -17.30 -16.68 -81.32
CA SER A 504 -16.82 -15.38 -80.80
C SER A 504 -17.89 -14.41 -80.22
N GLY A 505 -18.99 -14.93 -79.65
CA GLY A 505 -20.12 -14.14 -79.16
C GLY A 505 -20.48 -14.32 -77.67
N SER A 506 -19.76 -15.13 -76.90
CA SER A 506 -20.05 -15.36 -75.47
C SER A 506 -18.80 -15.53 -74.60
N ALA A 507 -17.81 -14.65 -74.78
CA ALA A 507 -16.53 -14.69 -74.07
C ALA A 507 -16.60 -14.00 -72.70
N ILE A 508 -16.07 -14.65 -71.65
CA ILE A 508 -15.69 -13.99 -70.40
C ILE A 508 -14.38 -13.26 -70.70
N LEU A 509 -14.43 -11.93 -70.70
CA LEU A 509 -13.32 -11.08 -71.09
C LEU A 509 -12.51 -10.67 -69.87
N GLU A 510 -11.26 -11.10 -69.82
CA GLU A 510 -10.35 -10.77 -68.73
C GLU A 510 -9.68 -9.42 -68.95
N ALA A 511 -9.83 -8.52 -67.98
CA ALA A 511 -9.23 -7.19 -68.05
C ALA A 511 -7.70 -7.30 -67.94
N THR A 512 -7.00 -6.63 -68.85
CA THR A 512 -5.54 -6.60 -68.88
C THR A 512 -5.01 -5.18 -69.03
N ASN A 513 -3.78 -4.98 -68.55
CA ASN A 513 -3.07 -3.72 -68.72
C ASN A 513 -2.03 -3.87 -69.84
N ALA A 514 -2.05 -2.94 -70.80
CA ALA A 514 -1.04 -2.86 -71.84
C ALA A 514 0.36 -2.72 -71.23
N GLY A 515 1.33 -3.49 -71.75
CA GLY A 515 2.69 -3.54 -71.25
C GLY A 515 2.92 -4.49 -70.07
N SER A 516 1.86 -5.02 -69.45
CA SER A 516 1.98 -6.03 -68.40
C SER A 516 2.27 -7.42 -68.99
N THR A 517 3.07 -8.19 -68.25
CA THR A 517 3.38 -9.59 -68.56
C THR A 517 2.46 -10.52 -67.79
N TYR A 518 1.90 -11.51 -68.49
CA TYR A 518 1.05 -12.54 -67.93
C TYR A 518 1.59 -13.92 -68.30
N THR A 519 1.32 -14.91 -67.46
CA THR A 519 1.56 -16.32 -67.72
C THR A 519 0.23 -17.05 -67.75
N TYR A 520 -0.05 -17.74 -68.86
CA TYR A 520 -1.20 -18.60 -69.04
C TYR A 520 -0.75 -20.07 -68.95
N SER A 521 -1.37 -20.86 -68.08
CA SER A 521 -0.92 -22.22 -67.77
C SER A 521 -2.05 -23.20 -67.51
N MET A 522 -1.76 -24.49 -67.67
CA MET A 522 -2.65 -25.58 -67.31
C MET A 522 -1.88 -26.90 -67.14
N TYR A 523 -2.53 -27.92 -66.57
CA TYR A 523 -1.97 -29.25 -66.43
C TYR A 523 -2.66 -30.25 -67.36
N LEU A 524 -1.90 -30.87 -68.26
CA LEU A 524 -2.39 -31.91 -69.16
C LEU A 524 -2.01 -33.29 -68.63
N THR A 525 -2.97 -34.07 -68.15
CA THR A 525 -2.71 -35.44 -67.65
C THR A 525 -2.67 -36.45 -68.79
N LYS A 526 -3.32 -36.15 -69.91
CA LYS A 526 -3.24 -36.90 -71.17
C LYS A 526 -3.20 -35.93 -72.33
N LEU A 527 -2.40 -36.25 -73.34
CA LEU A 527 -2.32 -35.49 -74.59
C LEU A 527 -1.98 -36.44 -75.74
N THR A 528 -2.72 -36.31 -76.84
CA THR A 528 -2.39 -36.84 -78.18
C THR A 528 -2.49 -35.68 -79.16
N GLY A 529 -1.61 -35.61 -80.14
CA GLY A 529 -1.51 -34.48 -81.06
C GLY A 529 -0.80 -33.25 -80.49
N SER A 530 -1.06 -32.08 -81.07
CA SER A 530 -0.44 -30.80 -80.73
C SER A 530 -1.47 -29.68 -80.58
N PHE A 531 -1.12 -28.66 -79.79
CA PHE A 531 -1.97 -27.50 -79.51
C PHE A 531 -1.17 -26.20 -79.46
N ILE A 532 -1.89 -25.08 -79.43
CA ILE A 532 -1.34 -23.73 -79.30
C ILE A 532 -2.11 -23.02 -78.18
N PHE A 533 -1.40 -22.29 -77.32
CA PHE A 533 -2.03 -21.31 -76.44
C PHE A 533 -2.29 -20.03 -77.21
N GLY A 534 -3.41 -19.37 -76.98
CA GLY A 534 -3.56 -18.01 -77.43
C GLY A 534 -4.70 -17.29 -76.74
N TYR A 535 -4.91 -16.04 -77.12
CA TYR A 535 -6.05 -15.27 -76.68
C TYR A 535 -6.63 -14.40 -77.80
N TRP A 536 -7.95 -14.28 -77.83
CA TRP A 536 -8.60 -13.22 -78.61
C TRP A 536 -8.46 -11.91 -77.86
N ALA A 537 -7.96 -10.88 -78.53
CA ALA A 537 -7.72 -9.58 -77.94
C ALA A 537 -8.82 -8.59 -78.31
N TYR A 538 -9.21 -7.74 -77.35
CA TYR A 538 -10.27 -6.77 -77.51
C TYR A 538 -9.84 -5.39 -76.99
N ASP A 539 -10.39 -4.34 -77.60
CA ASP A 539 -10.17 -2.96 -77.16
C ASP A 539 -10.99 -2.65 -75.91
N SER A 540 -10.85 -1.43 -75.38
CA SER A 540 -11.60 -0.97 -74.21
C SER A 540 -13.12 -0.95 -74.40
N ASN A 541 -13.61 -0.95 -75.65
CA ASN A 541 -15.02 -1.06 -75.99
C ASN A 541 -15.46 -2.51 -76.22
N LYS A 542 -14.61 -3.49 -75.87
CA LYS A 542 -14.83 -4.93 -76.08
C LYS A 542 -14.99 -5.31 -77.55
N LYS A 543 -14.43 -4.52 -78.47
CA LYS A 543 -14.39 -4.86 -79.90
C LYS A 543 -13.17 -5.71 -80.20
N TYR A 544 -13.35 -6.79 -80.94
CA TYR A 544 -12.28 -7.69 -81.33
C TYR A 544 -11.20 -6.96 -82.16
N ILE A 545 -9.94 -7.10 -81.73
CA ILE A 545 -8.75 -6.53 -82.35
C ILE A 545 -8.00 -7.58 -83.17
N GLY A 546 -7.83 -8.80 -82.63
CA GLY A 546 -7.01 -9.82 -83.28
C GLY A 546 -6.75 -11.04 -82.41
N TRP A 547 -6.11 -12.05 -83.01
CA TRP A 547 -5.72 -13.30 -82.37
C TRP A 547 -4.21 -13.32 -82.13
N TYR A 548 -3.81 -13.58 -80.88
CA TYR A 548 -2.41 -13.65 -80.46
C TYR A 548 -2.14 -15.03 -79.89
N TYR A 549 -1.02 -15.64 -80.26
CA TYR A 549 -0.80 -17.05 -79.97
C TYR A 549 0.68 -17.40 -79.74
N SER A 550 0.89 -18.53 -79.06
CA SER A 550 2.19 -19.12 -78.73
C SER A 550 2.76 -19.93 -79.89
N GLY A 551 3.95 -20.51 -79.68
CA GLY A 551 4.41 -21.62 -80.51
C GLY A 551 3.58 -22.89 -80.32
N VAL A 552 3.87 -23.93 -81.09
CA VAL A 552 3.20 -25.24 -80.99
C VAL A 552 3.71 -26.02 -79.78
N HIS A 553 2.78 -26.61 -79.02
CA HIS A 553 3.02 -27.47 -77.87
C HIS A 553 2.54 -28.89 -78.14
N SER A 554 3.31 -29.90 -77.70
CA SER A 554 2.99 -31.32 -77.90
C SER A 554 3.42 -32.20 -76.71
N SER A 555 3.55 -31.61 -75.52
CA SER A 555 3.98 -32.27 -74.29
C SER A 555 2.89 -32.26 -73.22
N SER A 556 2.80 -33.35 -72.45
CA SER A 556 1.93 -33.46 -71.28
C SER A 556 2.63 -32.99 -69.99
N GLY A 557 1.87 -32.82 -68.91
CA GLY A 557 2.34 -32.23 -67.65
C GLY A 557 1.92 -30.76 -67.50
N LYS A 558 2.61 -30.01 -66.63
CA LYS A 558 2.38 -28.57 -66.47
C LYS A 558 2.94 -27.83 -67.67
N VAL A 559 2.06 -27.18 -68.43
CA VAL A 559 2.39 -26.40 -69.62
C VAL A 559 2.02 -24.95 -69.39
N SER A 560 2.82 -24.04 -69.92
CA SER A 560 2.57 -22.60 -69.77
C SER A 560 3.12 -21.79 -70.93
N TRP A 561 2.57 -20.59 -71.10
CA TRP A 561 3.02 -19.59 -72.05
C TRP A 561 2.98 -18.21 -71.39
N THR A 562 4.13 -17.53 -71.43
CA THR A 562 4.27 -16.17 -70.92
C THR A 562 4.28 -15.18 -72.08
N PHE A 563 3.50 -14.11 -71.96
CA PHE A 563 3.39 -13.06 -72.96
C PHE A 563 3.22 -11.68 -72.32
N THR A 564 3.64 -10.63 -73.04
CA THR A 564 3.41 -9.23 -72.67
C THR A 564 2.29 -8.66 -73.54
N VAL A 565 1.29 -8.04 -72.93
CA VAL A 565 0.12 -7.50 -73.64
C VAL A 565 0.52 -6.27 -74.45
N PRO A 566 0.34 -6.27 -75.79
CA PRO A 566 0.64 -5.10 -76.63
C PRO A 566 -0.23 -3.87 -76.29
N SER A 567 0.24 -2.69 -76.70
CA SER A 567 -0.54 -1.45 -76.58
C SER A 567 -1.86 -1.51 -77.35
N GLY A 568 -2.94 -1.01 -76.76
CA GLY A 568 -4.27 -0.94 -77.39
C GLY A 568 -5.21 -2.10 -77.06
N ILE A 569 -4.73 -3.12 -76.34
CA ILE A 569 -5.54 -4.23 -75.84
C ILE A 569 -5.92 -3.95 -74.39
N SER A 570 -7.21 -4.09 -74.07
CA SER A 570 -7.75 -3.88 -72.73
C SER A 570 -8.38 -5.14 -72.16
N TYR A 571 -8.82 -6.07 -73.02
CA TYR A 571 -9.36 -7.36 -72.60
C TYR A 571 -8.84 -8.50 -73.44
N ILE A 572 -8.69 -9.67 -72.83
CA ILE A 572 -8.30 -10.90 -73.51
C ILE A 572 -9.24 -12.06 -73.15
N ASP A 573 -9.34 -13.03 -74.05
CA ASP A 573 -10.04 -14.30 -73.85
C ASP A 573 -9.07 -15.46 -74.15
N PRO A 574 -8.33 -15.94 -73.14
CA PRO A 574 -7.31 -16.96 -73.31
C PRO A 574 -7.94 -18.36 -73.45
N HIS A 575 -7.45 -19.13 -74.41
CA HIS A 575 -7.91 -20.49 -74.67
C HIS A 575 -6.85 -21.32 -75.40
N VAL A 576 -7.09 -22.63 -75.48
CA VAL A 576 -6.25 -23.58 -76.20
C VAL A 576 -6.88 -23.90 -77.55
N VAL A 577 -6.07 -23.83 -78.60
CA VAL A 577 -6.47 -24.16 -79.97
C VAL A 577 -5.79 -25.46 -80.41
N ARG A 578 -6.58 -26.38 -80.96
CA ARG A 578 -6.00 -27.61 -81.54
C ARG A 578 -5.15 -27.28 -82.78
N ASN A 579 -3.99 -27.91 -82.88
CA ASN A 579 -3.08 -27.69 -84.01
C ASN A 579 -2.91 -28.94 -84.91
N SER A 580 -3.31 -30.13 -84.44
CA SER A 580 -3.34 -31.35 -85.26
C SER A 580 -4.72 -32.02 -85.24
N ASP A 581 -5.01 -32.79 -86.29
CA ASP A 581 -6.31 -33.45 -86.48
C ASP A 581 -6.60 -34.55 -85.45
N ASP A 582 -5.55 -35.14 -84.87
CA ASP A 582 -5.60 -36.17 -83.83
C ASP A 582 -5.64 -35.60 -82.41
N PHE A 583 -5.81 -34.27 -82.26
CA PHE A 583 -5.76 -33.60 -80.96
C PHE A 583 -6.82 -34.13 -80.01
N THR A 584 -6.37 -34.71 -78.90
CA THR A 584 -7.21 -35.03 -77.74
C THR A 584 -6.41 -34.80 -76.46
N CYS A 585 -7.03 -34.25 -75.43
CA CYS A 585 -6.35 -34.06 -74.15
C CYS A 585 -7.29 -34.26 -72.96
N THR A 586 -6.70 -34.47 -71.79
CA THR A 586 -7.35 -34.31 -70.50
C THR A 586 -6.62 -33.22 -69.74
N ALA A 587 -7.32 -32.13 -69.45
CA ALA A 587 -6.78 -30.91 -68.87
C ALA A 587 -7.42 -30.61 -67.50
N LYS A 588 -6.66 -29.97 -66.62
CA LYS A 588 -7.13 -29.39 -65.35
C LYS A 588 -6.32 -28.17 -64.97
N GLY A 589 -6.87 -27.37 -64.07
CA GLY A 589 -6.16 -26.29 -63.42
C GLY A 589 -5.68 -25.22 -64.39
N GLU A 590 -6.55 -24.77 -65.29
CA GLU A 590 -6.29 -23.65 -66.17
C GLU A 590 -6.21 -22.35 -65.38
N LYS A 591 -5.16 -21.56 -65.64
CA LYS A 591 -4.84 -20.36 -64.89
C LYS A 591 -4.23 -19.30 -65.76
N LEU A 592 -4.74 -18.07 -65.64
CA LEU A 592 -4.05 -16.87 -66.08
C LEU A 592 -3.57 -16.11 -64.84
N GLU A 593 -2.30 -15.72 -64.82
CA GLU A 593 -1.74 -14.95 -63.71
C GLU A 593 -0.83 -13.82 -64.21
N LEU A 594 -0.80 -12.71 -63.47
CA LEU A 594 0.12 -11.61 -63.73
C LEU A 594 1.53 -12.02 -63.33
N GLY A 595 2.52 -11.75 -64.18
CA GLY A 595 3.93 -12.08 -63.96
C GLY A 595 4.50 -13.01 -65.04
N SER A 596 5.76 -13.43 -64.84
CA SER A 596 6.52 -14.22 -65.81
C SER A 596 6.68 -15.71 -65.45
N HIS A 597 6.06 -16.16 -64.36
CA HIS A 597 6.25 -17.49 -63.78
C HIS A 597 4.93 -18.20 -63.55
N ALA A 598 4.83 -19.44 -64.01
CA ALA A 598 3.66 -20.29 -63.81
C ALA A 598 3.65 -20.90 -62.40
N THR A 599 2.74 -20.45 -61.53
CA THR A 599 2.55 -21.00 -60.19
C THR A 599 1.46 -22.08 -60.18
N ASP A 600 1.27 -22.77 -59.07
CA ASP A 600 0.26 -23.84 -59.00
C ASP A 600 -1.16 -23.30 -59.07
N TRP A 601 -2.07 -24.11 -59.60
CA TRP A 601 -3.44 -23.68 -59.81
C TRP A 601 -4.13 -23.35 -58.48
N CYS A 602 -4.85 -22.24 -58.46
CA CYS A 602 -5.77 -21.84 -57.41
C CYS A 602 -7.09 -21.37 -58.06
N PRO A 603 -8.23 -21.42 -57.34
CA PRO A 603 -9.46 -20.80 -57.82
C PRO A 603 -9.30 -19.28 -57.91
N ASN A 604 -10.08 -18.62 -58.77
CA ASN A 604 -10.13 -17.16 -58.76
C ASN A 604 -10.71 -16.70 -57.42
N PRO A 605 -10.17 -15.64 -56.77
CA PRO A 605 -10.70 -15.12 -55.50
C PRO A 605 -12.19 -14.77 -55.51
N ASP A 606 -12.73 -14.42 -56.68
CA ASP A 606 -14.15 -14.11 -56.87
C ASP A 606 -15.02 -15.37 -57.13
N ASP A 607 -14.40 -16.55 -57.33
CA ASP A 607 -15.11 -17.81 -57.33
C ASP A 607 -15.63 -18.09 -55.91
N LYS A 608 -16.94 -18.20 -55.77
CA LYS A 608 -17.56 -18.53 -54.47
C LYS A 608 -17.10 -19.92 -54.04
N VAL A 609 -16.22 -19.98 -53.05
CA VAL A 609 -15.74 -21.23 -52.44
C VAL A 609 -16.91 -22.03 -51.92
N ASN A 610 -17.18 -23.20 -52.51
CA ASN A 610 -18.13 -24.14 -51.92
C ASN A 610 -17.46 -24.80 -50.70
N VAL A 611 -18.19 -24.91 -49.59
CA VAL A 611 -17.68 -25.40 -48.29
C VAL A 611 -17.10 -26.83 -48.37
N SER A 612 -17.41 -27.58 -49.44
CA SER A 612 -16.82 -28.88 -49.76
C SER A 612 -15.35 -28.83 -50.14
N ASP A 613 -14.90 -27.73 -50.77
CA ASP A 613 -13.56 -27.64 -51.37
C ASP A 613 -12.49 -27.27 -50.33
N MET A 614 -12.93 -26.80 -49.15
CA MET A 614 -12.08 -26.52 -47.98
C MET A 614 -11.76 -27.75 -47.13
N ARG A 615 -12.25 -28.94 -47.49
CA ARG A 615 -11.87 -30.20 -46.81
C ARG A 615 -10.88 -30.98 -47.67
N LYS A 616 -9.59 -30.65 -47.56
CA LYS A 616 -8.55 -31.63 -47.91
C LYS A 616 -8.35 -32.59 -46.73
N PRO A 617 -8.26 -33.92 -46.95
CA PRO A 617 -7.84 -34.87 -45.93
C PRO A 617 -6.43 -34.52 -45.43
N ALA A 618 -6.15 -34.76 -44.15
CA ALA A 618 -4.92 -34.34 -43.46
C ALA A 618 -3.59 -34.91 -44.04
N ASN A 619 -3.66 -35.78 -45.06
CA ASN A 619 -2.47 -36.36 -45.70
C ASN A 619 -1.88 -35.49 -46.83
N ASP A 620 -2.57 -34.43 -47.26
CA ASP A 620 -2.13 -33.56 -48.38
C ASP A 620 -1.63 -32.17 -47.92
N VAL A 621 -1.49 -31.96 -46.62
CA VAL A 621 -0.75 -30.83 -46.04
C VAL A 621 0.70 -31.26 -45.81
N ALA A 622 1.64 -30.38 -46.13
CA ALA A 622 3.09 -30.61 -46.11
C ALA A 622 3.54 -31.56 -44.97
N GLY A 623 4.29 -32.59 -45.36
CA GLY A 623 4.67 -33.69 -44.48
C GLY A 623 5.31 -33.24 -43.16
N ILE A 624 4.97 -33.98 -42.10
CA ILE A 624 5.33 -33.72 -40.70
C ILE A 624 6.85 -33.60 -40.44
N GLU A 625 7.68 -34.02 -41.38
CA GLU A 625 9.14 -33.87 -41.33
C GLU A 625 9.59 -32.41 -41.44
N GLU A 626 8.88 -31.55 -42.20
CA GLU A 626 9.20 -30.12 -42.27
C GLU A 626 8.76 -29.35 -41.01
N VAL A 627 7.71 -29.83 -40.34
CA VAL A 627 7.20 -29.27 -39.09
C VAL A 627 8.10 -29.67 -37.91
N ASN A 628 8.53 -30.94 -37.85
CA ASN A 628 9.39 -31.44 -36.78
C ASN A 628 10.77 -30.75 -36.76
N ALA A 629 11.35 -30.44 -37.92
CA ALA A 629 12.63 -29.72 -38.01
C ALA A 629 12.58 -28.28 -37.44
N LYS A 630 11.39 -27.68 -37.31
CA LYS A 630 11.19 -26.37 -36.67
C LYS A 630 10.76 -26.47 -35.19
N GLN A 631 10.39 -27.65 -34.72
CA GLN A 631 9.84 -27.87 -33.37
C GLN A 631 10.92 -28.19 -32.32
N ASP A 632 12.11 -28.63 -32.75
CA ASP A 632 13.29 -28.88 -31.90
C ASP A 632 13.85 -27.65 -31.15
N LYS A 633 13.24 -26.46 -31.30
CA LYS A 633 13.55 -25.25 -30.51
C LYS A 633 12.49 -24.86 -29.48
N LEU A 634 11.40 -25.60 -29.34
CA LEU A 634 10.33 -25.29 -28.38
C LEU A 634 10.13 -26.46 -27.41
N THR A 635 10.46 -26.22 -26.14
CA THR A 635 10.33 -27.15 -25.00
C THR A 635 8.86 -27.36 -24.60
N ILE A 636 8.03 -27.91 -25.49
CA ILE A 636 6.65 -28.27 -25.18
C ILE A 636 6.40 -29.70 -25.63
N THR A 637 6.22 -30.60 -24.67
CA THR A 637 5.80 -31.98 -24.92
C THR A 637 4.41 -31.97 -25.57
N PRO A 638 4.21 -32.56 -26.77
CA PRO A 638 2.89 -32.64 -27.37
C PRO A 638 1.91 -33.41 -26.49
N ALA A 639 0.65 -32.99 -26.49
CA ALA A 639 -0.41 -33.69 -25.77
C ALA A 639 -0.58 -35.12 -26.32
N ASP A 640 -0.76 -36.09 -25.43
CA ASP A 640 -1.06 -37.49 -25.75
C ASP A 640 -2.46 -37.58 -26.37
N ASP A 641 -2.51 -37.76 -27.69
CA ASP A 641 -3.73 -37.81 -28.50
C ASP A 641 -4.67 -38.95 -28.06
N SER A 642 -4.13 -39.99 -27.41
CA SER A 642 -4.96 -41.08 -26.85
C SER A 642 -5.82 -40.64 -25.65
N LYS A 643 -5.56 -39.45 -25.10
CA LYS A 643 -6.35 -38.82 -24.02
C LYS A 643 -7.26 -37.71 -24.52
N VAL A 644 -7.28 -37.45 -25.83
CA VAL A 644 -8.11 -36.43 -26.47
C VAL A 644 -9.33 -37.10 -27.09
N ALA A 645 -10.53 -36.68 -26.68
CA ALA A 645 -11.77 -37.22 -27.23
C ALA A 645 -12.00 -36.70 -28.66
N HIS A 646 -11.93 -37.58 -29.66
CA HIS A 646 -12.25 -37.23 -31.04
C HIS A 646 -13.74 -37.47 -31.32
N LEU A 647 -14.47 -36.41 -31.67
CA LEU A 647 -15.85 -36.50 -32.17
C LEU A 647 -15.82 -36.47 -33.70
N SER A 648 -15.88 -37.64 -34.34
CA SER A 648 -16.02 -37.74 -35.79
C SER A 648 -17.26 -38.55 -36.20
N GLY A 649 -18.18 -37.89 -36.90
CA GLY A 649 -19.13 -38.51 -37.83
C GLY A 649 -20.41 -39.13 -37.25
N ALA A 650 -21.56 -38.57 -37.63
CA ALA A 650 -22.94 -39.07 -37.43
C ALA A 650 -23.31 -39.44 -35.97
N ASN A 651 -24.14 -38.59 -35.37
CA ASN A 651 -24.58 -38.59 -33.97
C ASN A 651 -25.54 -39.75 -33.63
N ASN A 652 -25.14 -41.00 -33.88
CA ASN A 652 -25.85 -42.22 -33.51
C ASN A 652 -24.95 -43.09 -32.63
N PHE A 653 -25.05 -42.91 -31.31
CA PHE A 653 -24.41 -43.81 -30.35
C PHE A 653 -25.18 -45.13 -30.31
N ASP A 654 -24.64 -46.19 -30.94
CA ASP A 654 -25.19 -47.55 -30.80
C ASP A 654 -24.90 -48.15 -29.40
N THR A 655 -24.08 -47.47 -28.60
CA THR A 655 -23.93 -47.69 -27.16
C THR A 655 -23.68 -46.36 -26.45
N THR A 656 -24.30 -46.17 -25.27
CA THR A 656 -24.15 -44.94 -24.47
C THR A 656 -22.69 -44.81 -24.02
N PRO A 657 -21.96 -43.75 -24.42
CA PRO A 657 -20.57 -43.59 -24.00
C PRO A 657 -20.51 -43.42 -22.48
N THR A 658 -19.50 -43.98 -21.83
CA THR A 658 -19.34 -43.91 -20.36
C THR A 658 -18.01 -43.25 -19.99
N VAL A 659 -17.96 -42.57 -18.85
CA VAL A 659 -16.70 -42.18 -18.19
C VAL A 659 -16.68 -42.86 -16.83
N ASN A 660 -15.65 -43.65 -16.54
CA ASN A 660 -15.54 -44.48 -15.32
C ASN A 660 -16.77 -45.40 -15.08
N ASN A 661 -17.26 -46.06 -16.12
CA ASN A 661 -18.45 -46.92 -16.11
C ASN A 661 -19.80 -46.21 -15.83
N ASN A 662 -19.84 -44.87 -15.84
CA ASN A 662 -21.10 -44.11 -15.76
C ASN A 662 -21.54 -43.60 -17.15
N PRO A 663 -22.77 -43.86 -17.61
CA PRO A 663 -23.25 -43.39 -18.91
C PRO A 663 -23.35 -41.87 -18.97
N LEU A 664 -22.77 -41.28 -20.02
CA LEU A 664 -22.91 -39.89 -20.42
C LEU A 664 -24.36 -39.67 -20.86
N LEU A 665 -25.12 -38.92 -20.07
CA LEU A 665 -26.50 -38.56 -20.35
C LEU A 665 -26.56 -37.55 -21.51
N LEU A 666 -27.34 -37.85 -22.55
CA LEU A 666 -27.62 -36.89 -23.63
C LEU A 666 -28.55 -35.79 -23.09
N ALA A 667 -28.35 -34.53 -23.50
CA ALA A 667 -29.12 -33.37 -23.00
C ALA A 667 -30.65 -33.51 -23.13
N SER A 668 -31.14 -34.35 -24.05
CA SER A 668 -32.56 -34.68 -24.21
C SER A 668 -33.14 -35.59 -23.10
N SER A 669 -32.29 -36.10 -22.21
CA SER A 669 -32.66 -36.90 -21.04
C SER A 669 -32.50 -36.15 -19.71
N LEU A 670 -32.09 -34.88 -19.77
CA LEU A 670 -32.04 -34.00 -18.61
C LEU A 670 -33.42 -33.34 -18.41
N PRO A 671 -33.93 -33.23 -17.16
CA PRO A 671 -35.16 -32.50 -16.88
C PRO A 671 -35.10 -31.07 -17.42
N SER A 672 -36.26 -30.47 -17.73
CA SER A 672 -36.41 -29.08 -18.20
C SER A 672 -35.82 -28.01 -17.26
N ASP A 673 -35.34 -28.45 -16.10
CA ASP A 673 -35.05 -27.67 -14.92
C ASP A 673 -33.54 -27.38 -14.79
N LEU A 674 -32.71 -27.87 -15.73
CA LEU A 674 -31.29 -27.51 -15.79
C LEU A 674 -31.12 -26.11 -16.39
N ALA A 675 -30.71 -25.17 -15.53
CA ALA A 675 -30.40 -23.79 -15.89
C ALA A 675 -29.41 -23.70 -17.07
N ARG A 676 -29.81 -23.05 -18.17
CA ARG A 676 -28.89 -22.67 -19.26
C ARG A 676 -28.06 -21.48 -18.81
N THR A 677 -26.74 -21.57 -18.88
CA THR A 677 -25.83 -20.46 -18.60
C THR A 677 -25.80 -19.48 -19.79
N GLY A 678 -26.01 -18.19 -19.52
CA GLY A 678 -25.92 -17.11 -20.52
C GLY A 678 -27.23 -16.44 -20.94
N SER A 679 -28.35 -16.70 -20.25
CA SER A 679 -29.61 -15.98 -20.44
C SER A 679 -30.36 -15.88 -19.11
N ASP A 680 -31.15 -14.83 -18.93
CA ASP A 680 -32.00 -14.68 -17.74
C ASP A 680 -33.02 -15.83 -17.68
N GLN A 681 -33.03 -16.56 -16.56
CA GLN A 681 -33.92 -17.70 -16.32
C GLN A 681 -34.95 -17.30 -15.27
N GLU A 682 -36.23 -17.28 -15.62
CA GLU A 682 -37.32 -17.15 -14.65
C GLU A 682 -37.82 -18.54 -14.23
N PHE A 683 -37.62 -18.88 -12.95
CA PHE A 683 -38.20 -20.07 -12.34
C PHE A 683 -39.51 -19.70 -11.66
N THR A 684 -40.63 -20.19 -12.18
CA THR A 684 -41.97 -19.89 -11.64
C THR A 684 -42.39 -20.80 -10.47
N GLY A 685 -41.48 -21.63 -9.95
CA GLY A 685 -41.70 -22.58 -8.86
C GLY A 685 -40.75 -22.41 -7.67
N LYS A 686 -41.09 -23.02 -6.51
CA LYS A 686 -40.21 -23.04 -5.34
C LYS A 686 -38.99 -23.92 -5.62
N ASN A 687 -37.81 -23.31 -5.74
CA ASN A 687 -36.53 -24.02 -5.77
C ASN A 687 -35.96 -24.14 -4.34
N THR A 688 -35.52 -25.34 -3.99
CA THR A 688 -34.73 -25.62 -2.78
C THR A 688 -33.28 -25.88 -3.20
N PHE A 689 -32.34 -25.14 -2.62
CA PHE A 689 -30.92 -25.33 -2.84
C PHE A 689 -30.27 -25.87 -1.57
N ASP A 690 -29.54 -26.99 -1.68
CA ASP A 690 -28.79 -27.57 -0.56
C ASP A 690 -27.58 -26.70 -0.17
N THR A 691 -27.14 -25.82 -1.06
CA THR A 691 -26.06 -24.85 -0.82
C THR A 691 -26.44 -23.53 -1.49
N ALA A 692 -26.19 -22.43 -0.80
CA ALA A 692 -26.54 -21.10 -1.28
C ALA A 692 -25.93 -20.78 -2.66
N PRO A 693 -26.70 -20.23 -3.61
CA PRO A 693 -26.15 -19.75 -4.88
C PRO A 693 -25.09 -18.67 -4.63
N ILE A 694 -23.92 -18.79 -5.25
CA ILE A 694 -22.74 -17.92 -5.05
C ILE A 694 -22.36 -17.19 -6.35
N ASP A 695 -22.07 -15.90 -6.24
CA ASP A 695 -21.44 -15.11 -7.28
C ASP A 695 -20.00 -15.59 -7.48
N LYS A 696 -19.73 -16.08 -8.68
CA LYS A 696 -18.41 -16.60 -9.07
C LYS A 696 -17.33 -15.54 -9.12
N THR A 697 -17.68 -14.27 -9.33
CA THR A 697 -16.71 -13.17 -9.44
C THR A 697 -16.27 -12.69 -8.07
N THR A 698 -17.19 -12.67 -7.11
CA THR A 698 -16.94 -12.15 -5.75
C THR A 698 -16.80 -13.24 -4.69
N GLY A 699 -17.16 -14.49 -5.02
CA GLY A 699 -17.21 -15.63 -4.10
C GLY A 699 -18.34 -15.55 -3.06
N LYS A 700 -19.26 -14.58 -3.17
CA LYS A 700 -20.29 -14.27 -2.16
C LYS A 700 -21.68 -14.76 -2.58
N PRO A 701 -22.53 -15.26 -1.66
CA PRO A 701 -23.88 -15.70 -2.00
C PRO A 701 -24.73 -14.61 -2.64
N TYR A 702 -25.54 -14.95 -3.66
CA TYR A 702 -26.49 -14.07 -4.37
C TYR A 702 -27.72 -13.70 -3.52
N ILE A 703 -27.53 -13.45 -2.22
CA ILE A 703 -28.56 -13.27 -1.19
C ILE A 703 -29.09 -14.63 -0.71
N THR A 704 -28.43 -15.18 0.32
CA THR A 704 -29.13 -16.00 1.29
C THR A 704 -30.00 -15.09 2.16
N LYS A 705 -30.96 -15.68 2.86
CA LYS A 705 -31.59 -15.11 4.06
C LYS A 705 -30.60 -14.40 5.01
N ASP A 706 -29.32 -14.76 4.96
CA ASP A 706 -28.23 -14.24 5.78
C ASP A 706 -27.42 -13.12 5.09
N GLY A 707 -27.67 -12.85 3.80
CA GLY A 707 -27.10 -11.76 3.01
C GLY A 707 -27.98 -10.50 2.97
N VAL A 708 -29.15 -10.52 3.62
CA VAL A 708 -29.87 -9.30 3.99
C VAL A 708 -29.22 -8.82 5.29
N PRO A 709 -28.59 -7.63 5.33
CA PRO A 709 -28.17 -7.03 6.58
C PRO A 709 -29.37 -7.06 7.56
N SER A 710 -29.17 -7.48 8.81
CA SER A 710 -30.24 -7.60 9.82
C SER A 710 -31.03 -6.29 10.06
N ASP A 711 -30.55 -5.22 9.47
CA ASP A 711 -30.91 -3.81 9.52
C ASP A 711 -31.80 -3.33 8.36
N VAL A 712 -32.18 -4.19 7.41
CA VAL A 712 -33.28 -3.87 6.48
C VAL A 712 -34.62 -4.07 7.20
N ALA A 713 -35.02 -3.02 7.92
CA ALA A 713 -36.33 -2.75 8.53
C ALA A 713 -37.34 -3.91 8.55
N ARG A 714 -37.31 -4.72 9.61
CA ARG A 714 -38.43 -5.63 9.93
C ARG A 714 -39.58 -4.81 10.51
N THR A 715 -40.71 -4.76 9.82
CA THR A 715 -41.96 -4.25 10.40
C THR A 715 -42.42 -5.22 11.49
N GLY A 716 -42.10 -4.92 12.75
CA GLY A 716 -42.57 -5.67 13.93
C GLY A 716 -41.51 -6.10 14.95
N GLN A 717 -40.24 -5.70 14.81
CA GLN A 717 -39.22 -5.88 15.85
C GLN A 717 -38.49 -4.55 16.12
N ASP A 718 -38.25 -4.24 17.39
CA ASP A 718 -37.52 -3.04 17.79
C ASP A 718 -36.09 -3.07 17.23
N ALA A 719 -35.71 -1.98 16.57
CA ALA A 719 -34.43 -1.85 15.85
C ALA A 719 -33.28 -1.61 16.84
N ASN A 720 -32.70 -2.68 17.37
CA ASN A 720 -31.56 -2.60 18.30
C ASN A 720 -30.25 -2.66 17.52
N PHE A 721 -29.81 -1.52 16.96
CA PHE A 721 -28.48 -1.37 16.37
C PHE A 721 -27.42 -1.34 17.47
N THR A 722 -26.56 -2.35 17.53
CA THR A 722 -25.44 -2.45 18.49
C THR A 722 -24.40 -1.33 18.39
N GLY A 723 -24.39 -0.57 17.29
CA GLY A 723 -23.51 0.58 17.08
C GLY A 723 -24.13 1.96 17.32
N ARG A 724 -25.41 2.05 17.75
CA ARG A 724 -26.23 3.27 17.74
C ARG A 724 -26.35 3.89 16.34
N LEU A 725 -27.38 4.68 16.10
CA LEU A 725 -27.47 5.47 14.87
C LEU A 725 -26.40 6.57 14.97
N GLN A 726 -25.55 6.77 13.97
CA GLN A 726 -24.52 7.82 13.96
C GLN A 726 -24.65 8.72 12.73
N LYS A 727 -24.44 10.03 12.89
CA LYS A 727 -24.35 11.00 11.78
C LYS A 727 -23.02 11.75 11.89
N GLY A 728 -22.09 11.46 10.97
CA GLY A 728 -20.75 12.06 10.98
C GLY A 728 -19.84 11.53 12.09
N GLY A 729 -19.99 10.26 12.49
CA GLY A 729 -19.21 9.64 13.57
C GLY A 729 -19.67 10.00 14.99
N ILE A 730 -20.79 10.71 15.12
CA ILE A 730 -21.40 11.11 16.40
C ILE A 730 -22.72 10.37 16.56
N ASP A 731 -22.92 9.73 17.72
CA ASP A 731 -24.18 9.09 18.12
C ASP A 731 -25.35 10.06 18.04
N VAL A 732 -26.41 9.67 17.35
CA VAL A 732 -27.67 10.41 17.30
C VAL A 732 -28.39 10.20 18.63
N ALA A 733 -28.77 11.29 19.30
CA ALA A 733 -29.40 11.23 20.61
C ALA A 733 -30.70 10.40 20.58
N THR A 734 -30.83 9.45 21.49
CA THR A 734 -32.02 8.62 21.65
C THR A 734 -33.14 9.39 22.37
N ALA A 735 -34.37 8.88 22.31
CA ALA A 735 -35.46 9.41 23.12
C ALA A 735 -35.16 9.34 24.63
N ALA A 736 -34.35 8.36 25.07
CA ALA A 736 -33.88 8.27 26.45
C ALA A 736 -32.85 9.36 26.78
N ASP A 737 -31.94 9.66 25.85
CA ASP A 737 -30.97 10.77 26.00
C ASP A 737 -31.69 12.12 26.07
N LEU A 738 -32.70 12.35 25.22
CA LEU A 738 -33.53 13.57 25.28
C LEU A 738 -34.30 13.68 26.60
N LYS A 739 -34.91 12.59 27.08
CA LYS A 739 -35.62 12.57 28.37
C LYS A 739 -34.68 12.80 29.57
N SER A 740 -33.46 12.26 29.51
CA SER A 740 -32.43 12.49 30.53
C SER A 740 -32.00 13.96 30.60
N VAL A 741 -31.84 14.60 29.43
CA VAL A 741 -31.59 16.05 29.35
C VAL A 741 -32.79 16.84 29.86
N GLU A 742 -34.02 16.47 29.49
CA GLU A 742 -35.26 17.12 29.95
C GLU A 742 -35.45 17.03 31.47
N ASN A 743 -35.08 15.90 32.08
CA ASN A 743 -35.16 15.67 33.52
C ASN A 743 -34.10 16.47 34.29
N SER A 744 -32.94 16.74 33.70
CA SER A 744 -31.84 17.47 34.34
C SER A 744 -31.80 18.97 34.00
N ALA A 745 -32.66 19.45 33.09
CA ALA A 745 -32.70 20.83 32.62
C ALA A 745 -33.29 21.81 33.65
N TRP A 746 -32.74 23.04 33.67
CA TRP A 746 -33.35 24.17 34.37
C TRP A 746 -34.52 24.73 33.54
N ARG A 747 -35.65 24.92 34.19
CA ARG A 747 -36.92 25.42 33.66
C ARG A 747 -37.20 26.80 34.24
N ILE A 748 -38.00 27.60 33.55
CA ILE A 748 -38.49 28.89 34.05
C ILE A 748 -39.92 28.70 34.52
N ALA A 749 -40.19 29.02 35.78
CA ALA A 749 -41.54 29.06 36.33
C ALA A 749 -42.10 30.47 36.25
N ASP A 750 -43.36 30.60 35.84
CA ASP A 750 -44.11 31.85 35.87
C ASP A 750 -44.74 32.04 37.25
N LEU A 751 -44.47 33.20 37.87
CA LEU A 751 -45.03 33.61 39.15
C LEU A 751 -46.15 34.63 38.97
N SER A 752 -46.76 34.74 37.79
CA SER A 752 -47.87 35.65 37.50
C SER A 752 -49.04 35.50 38.49
N SER A 753 -49.31 34.27 38.95
CA SER A 753 -50.33 33.91 39.95
C SER A 753 -49.98 34.28 41.40
N SER A 754 -48.72 34.66 41.67
CA SER A 754 -48.33 35.16 42.99
C SER A 754 -48.87 36.57 43.25
N ASN A 755 -49.32 36.81 44.47
CA ASN A 755 -49.94 38.08 44.89
C ASN A 755 -48.90 39.20 45.14
N GLY A 756 -47.60 38.93 44.93
CA GLY A 756 -46.49 39.84 45.22
C GLY A 756 -45.97 40.64 44.01
N LEU A 757 -45.38 41.81 44.30
CA LEU A 757 -44.69 42.72 43.36
C LEU A 757 -43.30 42.19 42.90
N LEU A 758 -43.10 40.87 42.82
CA LEU A 758 -41.83 40.27 42.38
C LEU A 758 -41.50 40.71 40.94
N LYS A 759 -40.29 41.22 40.71
CA LYS A 759 -39.79 41.59 39.38
C LYS A 759 -38.39 41.02 39.15
N PRO A 760 -38.19 40.14 38.14
CA PRO A 760 -39.21 39.57 37.25
C PRO A 760 -40.13 38.57 37.99
N LYS A 761 -41.37 38.39 37.52
CA LYS A 761 -42.32 37.37 38.02
C LYS A 761 -41.95 35.98 37.48
N SER A 762 -40.69 35.60 37.60
CA SER A 762 -40.20 34.31 37.12
C SER A 762 -38.96 33.88 37.89
N PHE A 763 -38.79 32.57 38.07
CA PHE A 763 -37.59 32.01 38.67
C PHE A 763 -37.15 30.75 37.92
N PHE A 764 -35.86 30.42 38.04
CA PHE A 764 -35.32 29.20 37.46
C PHE A 764 -35.44 28.06 38.46
N TYR A 765 -35.89 26.90 38.01
CA TYR A 765 -36.01 25.70 38.84
C TYR A 765 -35.58 24.45 38.08
N ARG A 766 -35.14 23.44 38.81
CA ARG A 766 -34.84 22.11 38.30
C ARG A 766 -35.44 21.08 39.24
N ILE A 767 -36.05 20.04 38.68
CA ILE A 767 -36.68 18.97 39.44
C ILE A 767 -35.73 17.77 39.47
N ASP A 768 -35.55 17.20 40.65
CA ASP A 768 -34.98 15.88 40.89
C ASP A 768 -36.08 15.02 41.51
N ASP A 769 -36.87 14.38 40.65
CA ASP A 769 -38.05 13.64 41.10
C ASP A 769 -37.68 12.32 41.79
N THR A 770 -36.51 11.77 41.48
CA THR A 770 -35.98 10.59 42.17
C THR A 770 -35.76 10.87 43.66
N ASN A 771 -35.20 12.03 43.99
CA ASN A 771 -34.99 12.44 45.39
C ASN A 771 -36.13 13.33 45.93
N LYS A 772 -37.23 13.48 45.18
CA LYS A 772 -38.36 14.39 45.48
C LYS A 772 -37.90 15.78 45.93
N THR A 773 -36.90 16.31 45.23
CA THR A 773 -36.23 17.58 45.55
C THR A 773 -36.31 18.53 44.37
N MET A 774 -36.68 19.78 44.61
CA MET A 774 -36.64 20.85 43.62
C MET A 774 -35.54 21.85 44.00
N TYR A 775 -34.64 22.12 43.06
CA TYR A 775 -33.64 23.17 43.17
C TYR A 775 -34.16 24.43 42.49
N PHE A 776 -33.91 25.60 43.08
CA PHE A 776 -34.38 26.85 42.51
C PHE A 776 -33.44 28.02 42.78
N LEU A 777 -33.44 28.95 41.83
CA LEU A 777 -32.67 30.18 41.82
C LEU A 777 -33.64 31.35 41.75
N LEU A 778 -33.67 32.15 42.80
CA LEU A 778 -34.46 33.37 42.85
C LEU A 778 -33.58 34.58 42.49
N PRO A 779 -34.05 35.48 41.62
CA PRO A 779 -33.32 36.71 41.32
C PRO A 779 -33.24 37.60 42.57
N LEU A 780 -32.12 38.33 42.72
CA LEU A 780 -31.93 39.35 43.76
C LEU A 780 -33.07 40.38 43.75
N MET A 781 -33.71 40.59 44.90
CA MET A 781 -34.93 41.40 45.03
C MET A 781 -34.64 42.75 45.70
N SER A 782 -35.01 43.88 45.10
CA SER A 782 -35.16 45.17 45.82
C SER A 782 -36.59 45.69 45.67
N THR A 783 -37.44 45.49 46.68
CA THR A 783 -38.76 46.16 46.74
C THR A 783 -39.11 46.50 48.19
N THR A 784 -39.55 47.74 48.42
CA THR A 784 -40.22 48.17 49.65
C THR A 784 -41.72 48.20 49.41
N SER A 785 -42.47 47.31 50.06
CA SER A 785 -43.94 47.28 49.94
C SER A 785 -44.63 46.67 51.15
N SER A 786 -45.80 47.20 51.49
CA SER A 786 -46.74 46.69 52.51
C SER A 786 -47.57 45.54 51.94
N TYR A 787 -47.61 44.38 52.62
CA TYR A 787 -48.41 43.23 52.19
C TYR A 787 -49.70 43.07 52.98
N ALA A 788 -50.78 42.71 52.29
CA ALA A 788 -52.04 42.32 52.92
C ALA A 788 -51.91 40.94 53.60
N PRO A 789 -52.66 40.67 54.68
CA PRO A 789 -52.70 39.35 55.31
C PRO A 789 -53.15 38.28 54.30
N TYR A 790 -52.56 37.09 54.42
CA TYR A 790 -52.70 35.91 53.55
C TYR A 790 -52.06 35.99 52.15
N SER A 791 -51.09 36.89 51.96
CA SER A 791 -50.36 36.99 50.70
C SER A 791 -49.50 35.74 50.43
N ARG A 792 -49.61 35.17 49.21
CA ARG A 792 -48.72 34.13 48.67
C ARG A 792 -47.63 34.80 47.84
N LEU A 793 -46.40 34.79 48.35
CA LEU A 793 -45.29 35.44 47.66
C LEU A 793 -44.69 34.56 46.55
N ILE A 794 -44.61 33.25 46.75
CA ILE A 794 -44.21 32.29 45.72
C ILE A 794 -45.22 31.15 45.73
N ASP A 795 -45.96 31.02 44.63
CA ASP A 795 -46.96 29.97 44.43
C ASP A 795 -46.38 28.90 43.50
N LEU A 796 -46.22 27.67 44.01
CA LEU A 796 -45.70 26.52 43.27
C LEU A 796 -46.80 25.54 42.85
N SER A 797 -48.07 25.94 42.95
CA SER A 797 -49.23 25.09 42.64
C SER A 797 -49.29 24.58 41.21
N SER A 798 -48.55 25.18 40.28
CA SER A 798 -48.42 24.69 38.91
C SER A 798 -47.34 23.61 38.74
N ILE A 799 -46.58 23.30 39.80
CA ILE A 799 -45.39 22.44 39.73
C ILE A 799 -45.50 21.27 40.71
N ILE A 800 -45.89 21.52 41.96
CA ILE A 800 -45.96 20.53 43.03
C ILE A 800 -47.24 20.65 43.86
N HIS A 801 -47.68 19.53 44.45
CA HIS A 801 -48.85 19.50 45.33
C HIS A 801 -48.55 20.10 46.71
N ASN A 802 -47.49 19.63 47.40
CA ASN A 802 -47.08 20.13 48.71
C ASN A 802 -45.56 20.21 48.88
N VAL A 803 -45.10 21.27 49.54
CA VAL A 803 -43.72 21.41 50.02
C VAL A 803 -43.59 20.73 51.38
N GLN A 804 -42.59 19.87 51.53
CA GLN A 804 -42.31 19.14 52.77
C GLN A 804 -41.21 19.80 53.61
N SER A 805 -40.14 20.27 52.98
CA SER A 805 -39.04 20.97 53.66
C SER A 805 -38.35 21.93 52.70
N VAL A 806 -37.60 22.91 53.22
CA VAL A 806 -36.83 23.85 52.40
C VAL A 806 -35.46 24.05 53.04
N SER A 807 -34.43 24.10 52.21
CA SER A 807 -33.03 24.33 52.57
C SER A 807 -32.46 25.46 51.72
N GLY A 808 -31.80 26.42 52.36
CA GLY A 808 -31.28 27.62 51.72
C GLY A 808 -31.37 28.84 52.61
N TYR A 809 -30.74 29.94 52.19
CA TYR A 809 -30.70 31.19 52.94
C TYR A 809 -31.52 32.26 52.23
N PHE A 810 -32.47 32.86 52.97
CA PHE A 810 -33.20 34.05 52.54
C PHE A 810 -32.86 35.23 53.45
N LEU A 811 -32.62 36.39 52.85
CA LEU A 811 -32.47 37.65 53.59
C LEU A 811 -33.84 38.32 53.69
N TRP A 812 -34.31 38.52 54.93
CA TRP A 812 -35.52 39.28 55.24
C TRP A 812 -35.23 40.27 56.37
N SER A 813 -35.76 41.49 56.26
CA SER A 813 -35.85 42.43 57.38
C SER A 813 -37.29 42.90 57.58
N SER A 814 -37.74 42.92 58.84
CA SER A 814 -38.98 43.58 59.26
C SER A 814 -38.66 44.93 59.90
N ALA A 815 -39.61 45.87 59.82
CA ALA A 815 -39.38 47.26 60.23
C ALA A 815 -39.23 47.48 61.74
N GLU A 816 -39.49 46.49 62.60
CA GLU A 816 -39.53 46.70 64.06
C GLU A 816 -38.27 46.27 64.83
N TYR A 817 -37.33 45.52 64.23
CA TYR A 817 -36.09 45.15 64.92
C TYR A 817 -34.88 45.14 63.96
N TYR A 818 -33.86 45.93 64.28
CA TYR A 818 -32.51 45.77 63.72
C TYR A 818 -31.95 44.42 64.20
N VAL A 819 -32.21 43.34 63.46
CA VAL A 819 -31.55 42.04 63.69
C VAL A 819 -31.06 41.48 62.35
N THR A 820 -29.74 41.31 62.29
CA THR A 820 -29.01 40.49 61.33
C THR A 820 -29.25 39.01 61.65
N SER A 821 -30.28 38.40 61.06
CA SER A 821 -30.46 36.94 61.14
C SER A 821 -30.54 36.33 59.76
N PHE A 822 -29.53 35.51 59.43
CA PHE A 822 -29.56 34.55 58.33
C PHE A 822 -30.38 33.34 58.79
N ALA A 823 -31.65 33.27 58.41
CA ALA A 823 -32.45 32.09 58.70
C ALA A 823 -32.33 31.08 57.54
N VAL A 824 -31.78 29.90 57.84
CA VAL A 824 -32.24 28.64 57.24
C VAL A 824 -33.72 28.56 57.58
N ILE A 825 -34.61 28.26 56.63
CA ILE A 825 -36.06 28.30 56.87
C ILE A 825 -36.43 27.51 58.14
N GLY A 826 -36.68 28.30 59.18
CA GLY A 826 -37.00 27.92 60.55
C GLY A 826 -37.61 29.19 61.14
N ALA A 827 -38.94 29.19 61.16
CA ALA A 827 -39.86 30.27 61.51
C ALA A 827 -39.27 31.41 62.39
N GLY A 828 -39.23 32.61 61.82
CA GLY A 828 -39.38 33.86 62.57
C GLY A 828 -40.81 34.39 62.36
N ASP A 829 -41.37 35.02 63.39
CA ASP A 829 -42.80 35.35 63.50
C ASP A 829 -43.40 35.98 62.24
N GLY A 830 -44.30 35.21 61.59
CA GLY A 830 -45.21 35.72 60.55
C GLY A 830 -45.00 35.20 59.12
N ALA A 831 -43.98 34.39 58.83
CA ALA A 831 -43.80 33.75 57.51
C ALA A 831 -43.54 32.23 57.65
N TYR A 832 -44.36 31.41 57.01
CA TYR A 832 -44.23 29.94 57.08
C TYR A 832 -44.58 29.26 55.74
N ILE A 833 -44.20 27.98 55.61
CA ILE A 833 -44.50 27.13 54.44
C ILE A 833 -45.92 26.57 54.61
N LYS A 834 -46.78 26.73 53.60
CA LYS A 834 -48.15 26.17 53.61
C LYS A 834 -48.48 25.55 52.26
N ASN A 835 -48.70 24.24 52.24
CA ASN A 835 -49.00 23.47 51.03
C ASN A 835 -47.94 23.73 49.93
N ASN A 836 -48.34 24.27 48.79
CA ASN A 836 -47.50 24.64 47.65
C ASN A 836 -47.05 26.12 47.66
N SER A 837 -47.22 26.84 48.77
CA SER A 837 -46.81 28.24 48.89
C SER A 837 -45.59 28.38 49.79
N LEU A 838 -44.53 29.02 49.26
CA LEU A 838 -43.39 29.49 50.04
C LEU A 838 -43.67 30.93 50.50
N LEU A 839 -43.37 31.22 51.77
CA LEU A 839 -43.55 32.54 52.41
C LEU A 839 -45.01 33.01 52.41
N HIS A 840 -45.88 32.26 53.10
CA HIS A 840 -47.26 32.69 53.38
C HIS A 840 -47.28 33.65 54.57
N ILE A 841 -47.76 34.88 54.37
CA ILE A 841 -47.82 35.92 55.40
C ILE A 841 -49.22 35.97 56.00
N GLU A 842 -49.40 35.75 57.31
CA GLU A 842 -50.74 35.77 57.95
C GLU A 842 -51.14 37.11 58.58
N GLN A 843 -50.20 38.01 58.88
CA GLN A 843 -50.46 39.30 59.54
C GLN A 843 -49.77 40.46 58.79
N TYR A 844 -50.23 41.70 59.01
CA TYR A 844 -49.66 42.90 58.37
C TYR A 844 -48.16 43.01 58.67
N ASN A 845 -47.31 42.82 57.66
CA ASN A 845 -45.86 42.93 57.81
C ASN A 845 -45.27 43.82 56.70
N TYR A 846 -44.35 44.71 57.10
CA TYR A 846 -43.54 45.55 56.20
C TYR A 846 -42.33 44.75 55.74
N LEU A 847 -42.14 44.60 54.42
CA LEU A 847 -40.93 43.99 53.86
C LEU A 847 -40.03 45.08 53.31
N ILE A 848 -38.79 45.11 53.81
CA ILE A 848 -37.72 45.94 53.26
C ILE A 848 -36.63 44.98 52.78
N THR A 849 -36.33 45.00 51.48
CA THR A 849 -35.09 44.41 50.96
C THR A 849 -34.14 45.54 50.56
N THR A 850 -33.19 45.88 51.43
CA THR A 850 -32.10 46.80 51.09
C THR A 850 -30.93 46.03 50.48
N THR A 851 -30.26 46.60 49.48
CA THR A 851 -28.86 46.25 49.20
C THR A 851 -27.99 46.64 50.39
N PRO A 852 -27.06 45.79 50.87
CA PRO A 852 -26.12 46.22 51.91
C PRO A 852 -25.21 47.29 51.30
N THR A 853 -25.24 48.50 51.85
CA THR A 853 -24.48 49.61 51.29
C THR A 853 -22.98 49.46 51.45
N ASN A 854 -22.45 48.64 52.37
CA ASN A 854 -21.01 48.63 52.64
C ASN A 854 -20.46 47.22 53.00
N SER A 855 -20.32 46.32 52.01
CA SER A 855 -19.26 45.28 51.94
C SER A 855 -19.62 44.23 50.88
N VAL A 856 -19.03 44.35 49.69
CA VAL A 856 -19.18 43.36 48.60
C VAL A 856 -18.53 42.01 48.95
N ASP A 857 -17.75 41.92 50.03
CA ASP A 857 -17.03 40.70 50.41
C ASP A 857 -17.83 39.68 51.24
N SER A 858 -18.97 40.04 51.83
CA SER A 858 -19.83 39.07 52.54
C SER A 858 -20.88 38.37 51.65
N LEU A 859 -21.01 38.79 50.38
CA LEU A 859 -21.91 38.20 49.37
C LEU A 859 -21.19 37.31 48.35
N LYS A 860 -19.85 37.42 48.23
CA LYS A 860 -19.05 36.54 47.36
C LYS A 860 -19.06 35.07 47.77
N SER A 861 -19.51 34.76 48.99
CA SER A 861 -19.59 33.40 49.54
C SER A 861 -20.96 32.72 49.40
N TYR A 862 -21.98 33.36 48.83
CA TYR A 862 -23.34 32.81 48.77
C TYR A 862 -23.88 32.68 47.33
N ASN A 863 -23.29 31.77 46.56
CA ASN A 863 -23.91 31.18 45.35
C ASN A 863 -24.87 30.04 45.72
N GLY A 864 -25.80 30.30 46.64
CA GLY A 864 -26.63 29.25 47.24
C GLY A 864 -27.85 28.92 46.37
N ILE A 865 -27.73 27.93 45.48
CA ILE A 865 -28.90 27.21 44.95
C ILE A 865 -29.76 26.80 46.16
N CYS A 866 -30.99 27.29 46.24
CA CYS A 866 -31.94 26.87 47.26
C CYS A 866 -32.58 25.54 46.81
N SER A 867 -32.98 24.72 47.77
CA SER A 867 -33.71 23.49 47.48
C SER A 867 -34.91 23.32 48.40
N LEU A 868 -35.90 22.59 47.93
CA LEU A 868 -37.03 22.14 48.73
C LEU A 868 -37.32 20.68 48.43
N THR A 869 -37.89 19.96 49.38
CA THR A 869 -38.47 18.64 49.14
C THR A 869 -39.98 18.74 48.99
N TYR A 870 -40.57 17.86 48.20
CA TYR A 870 -42.01 17.86 47.89
C TYR A 870 -42.59 16.44 47.92
N ASP A 871 -43.91 16.31 47.84
CA ASP A 871 -44.60 15.01 47.82
C ASP A 871 -44.75 14.43 46.40
N SER A 872 -45.37 15.16 45.48
CA SER A 872 -45.60 14.77 44.08
C SER A 872 -45.66 15.96 43.14
N LEU A 873 -45.36 15.72 41.86
CA LEU A 873 -45.52 16.71 40.79
C LEU A 873 -46.98 16.84 40.38
N MET A 874 -47.37 18.00 39.85
CA MET A 874 -48.74 18.26 39.39
C MET A 874 -49.16 17.44 38.14
N ASN A 875 -48.20 16.92 37.36
CA ASN A 875 -48.45 16.27 36.07
C ASN A 875 -48.25 14.75 36.08
N ASP A 876 -48.11 14.11 37.24
CA ASP A 876 -48.08 12.64 37.35
C ASP A 876 -49.52 12.09 37.43
N ASN A 877 -50.16 11.92 36.27
CA ASN A 877 -51.29 11.02 36.04
C ASN A 877 -51.03 10.18 34.79
#